data_AF-A0A445N3H7-F1
#
_entry.id   AF-A0A445N3H7-F1
#
_cell.length_a   1.000
_cell.length_b   1.000
_cell.length_c   1.000
_cell.angle_alpha   90.00
_cell.angle_beta   90.00
_cell.angle_gamma   90.00
#
_symmetry.space_group_name_H-M   'P 1'
#
loop_
_entity.id
_entity.type
_entity.pdbx_description
1 polymer ?
#
loop_
_entity_poly.entity_id
_entity_poly.type
_entity_poly.pdbx_seq_one_letter_code
_entity_poly.pdbx_strand_id
1 'polypeptide(L)'
;MQKMKKSKQILLMSVLLAVTWPFLAFAGEVSLPKTGQTTCYDESGNVIDCGSTGQDGDIQAGVDWPEPRFVDNGDGTVTDHLTGLIWLKNAGCAGKMTWDAAVTYSNSLASGTCGLTDGSVAGDWRLPNIVELESLVNAERANSATWLNSQGFTNVQSSGYWSATTYAGNTGIAWVVYMNHGDVNRYNKTFSPYYAWPVRGGQNGPAQAWQTGQKTSYAAGDDGDLEKGVAWPDPRFTDNANGTVTDNLTGLIWLKNATCAGYMTWNNALNFCNNLSSGSYGLSDGSAAGDWRLPNRKELLSLIDYSRCDPAIPQGHPFLYVESDSYWSATTVADYTGCAWIVGMGNGRVDYGNKTLNGYDRYVWPVRGGQCGSLGNLTISYPNGGETLSKGANYTITWNSTDITGTVKIELYKGGTTSGNKVLEIASAAENNGVCTFIPPFSLADGTDYYLGISAESGTVTDFSDSAFSVATMPNLTITYPNGGEKLTKGGNYTITWDSTSVTGSVAIGLYKSGTEAGNIVLQLAAATDNDGQYTFTPSFSLEDGSDYYIGITAEMGAVTDFSNSSLSIGSAPDPACVSQKVKTASTLCTALINCWVKEIKDVKGKYEVKDFTGLATQKFGIAWDKAQNKAVGEVLNCDAGSAEEIGVTINDALEDIYNQINSETDQGNKNSVSLGSTLLKAAGKRCSSLLKARSAYIKDKAANKDAKLDAAIAKANTAFSNSFNKAKAKAAKKGLTCDDSIKTYLEGAINDLESNILSAMEVTAP
;
A
#
# COMPACT_ATOMS: atom_id res chain seq x y z
N MET A 1 -52.35 2.75 -34.90
CA MET A 1 -52.34 3.99 -35.72
C MET A 1 -53.36 4.96 -35.13
N GLN A 2 -52.93 6.19 -34.80
CA GLN A 2 -53.73 7.41 -34.50
C GLN A 2 -54.64 7.38 -33.25
N LYS A 3 -54.77 8.43 -32.41
CA LYS A 3 -54.33 9.84 -32.42
C LYS A 3 -54.52 10.46 -31.02
N MET A 4 -53.48 11.15 -30.53
CA MET A 4 -53.40 12.41 -29.77
C MET A 4 -54.50 12.90 -28.78
N LYS A 5 -54.00 13.38 -27.61
CA LYS A 5 -54.22 14.67 -26.88
C LYS A 5 -54.30 14.38 -25.36
N LYS A 6 -53.74 15.13 -24.39
CA LYS A 6 -53.13 16.49 -24.32
C LYS A 6 -52.54 16.68 -22.90
N SER A 7 -51.58 17.62 -22.74
CA SER A 7 -51.39 18.55 -21.60
C SER A 7 -50.76 17.98 -20.30
N LYS A 8 -49.73 18.54 -19.64
CA LYS A 8 -49.37 19.96 -19.33
C LYS A 8 -48.02 19.95 -18.58
N GLN A 9 -47.13 20.94 -18.79
CA GLN A 9 -46.32 21.64 -17.75
C GLN A 9 -45.27 22.55 -18.44
N ILE A 10 -45.54 23.86 -18.51
CA ILE A 10 -44.85 24.94 -17.76
C ILE A 10 -43.36 25.04 -18.11
N LEU A 11 -43.04 25.93 -19.06
CA LEU A 11 -41.68 26.38 -19.36
C LEU A 11 -41.50 27.77 -18.71
N LEU A 12 -40.70 27.85 -17.64
CA LEU A 12 -40.23 29.12 -17.09
C LEU A 12 -38.95 29.51 -17.82
N MET A 13 -38.97 30.68 -18.47
CA MET A 13 -37.78 31.37 -18.95
C MET A 13 -37.03 31.94 -17.74
N SER A 14 -35.81 31.45 -17.50
CA SER A 14 -34.81 32.13 -16.69
C SER A 14 -33.61 32.43 -17.57
N VAL A 15 -33.42 33.73 -17.83
CA VAL A 15 -32.25 34.31 -18.50
C VAL A 15 -31.07 34.16 -17.54
N LEU A 16 -30.14 33.24 -17.82
CA LEU A 16 -28.82 33.22 -17.22
C LEU A 16 -27.86 33.89 -18.21
N LEU A 17 -27.40 35.10 -17.87
CA LEU A 17 -26.28 35.74 -18.54
C LEU A 17 -25.03 34.88 -18.30
N ALA A 18 -24.63 34.13 -19.33
CA ALA A 18 -23.33 33.49 -19.38
C ALA A 18 -22.27 34.59 -19.50
N VAL A 19 -21.71 34.99 -18.38
CA VAL A 19 -20.40 35.65 -18.35
C VAL A 19 -19.39 34.52 -18.54
N THR A 20 -19.12 34.18 -19.80
CA THR A 20 -17.93 33.43 -20.15
C THR A 20 -16.77 34.39 -20.09
N TRP A 21 -15.71 34.05 -19.34
CA TRP A 21 -14.39 33.99 -19.93
C TRP A 21 -13.43 33.11 -19.13
N PRO A 22 -12.48 32.49 -19.87
CA PRO A 22 -11.93 31.18 -19.56
C PRO A 22 -10.49 31.30 -19.04
N PHE A 23 -9.94 30.23 -18.49
CA PHE A 23 -8.60 29.73 -18.79
C PHE A 23 -8.46 28.37 -18.09
N LEU A 24 -8.95 27.31 -18.73
CA LEU A 24 -8.39 25.99 -18.49
C LEU A 24 -7.15 25.92 -19.39
N ALA A 25 -5.97 26.05 -18.79
CA ALA A 25 -4.75 25.58 -19.43
C ALA A 25 -4.88 24.06 -19.50
N PHE A 26 -5.20 23.53 -20.68
CA PHE A 26 -5.06 22.09 -20.93
C PHE A 26 -3.57 21.77 -20.89
N ALA A 27 -3.17 20.82 -20.06
CA ALA A 27 -1.84 20.22 -20.16
C ALA A 27 -1.74 19.54 -21.54
N GLY A 28 -0.65 19.79 -22.26
CA GLY A 28 -0.40 19.14 -23.56
C GLY A 28 -0.22 17.63 -23.41
N GLU A 29 -0.49 16.89 -24.47
CA GLU A 29 -0.30 15.43 -24.51
C GLU A 29 1.17 14.99 -24.44
N VAL A 30 2.12 15.88 -24.76
CA VAL A 30 3.56 15.64 -24.77
C VAL A 30 4.29 16.75 -24.04
N SER A 31 5.22 16.37 -23.17
CA SER A 31 6.20 17.30 -22.61
C SER A 31 7.48 17.31 -23.43
N LEU A 32 7.95 18.51 -23.81
CA LEU A 32 9.21 18.65 -24.54
C LEU A 32 10.40 18.60 -23.57
N PRO A 33 11.50 17.92 -23.92
CA PRO A 33 12.67 17.87 -23.06
C PRO A 33 13.50 19.15 -23.17
N LYS A 34 14.24 19.49 -22.11
CA LYS A 34 15.33 20.48 -22.19
C LYS A 34 16.28 20.12 -23.34
N THR A 35 16.92 21.14 -23.93
CA THR A 35 17.92 20.95 -25.00
C THR A 35 19.25 20.41 -24.46
N GLY A 36 19.47 20.56 -23.15
CA GLY A 36 20.73 20.30 -22.47
C GLY A 36 21.62 21.53 -22.35
N GLN A 37 21.32 22.63 -23.06
CA GLN A 37 22.11 23.86 -22.99
C GLN A 37 21.94 24.55 -21.63
N THR A 38 23.07 24.89 -21.01
CA THR A 38 23.15 25.55 -19.71
C THR A 38 24.06 26.79 -19.74
N THR A 39 24.88 26.93 -20.80
CA THR A 39 25.78 28.07 -20.98
C THR A 39 25.15 29.14 -21.88
N CYS A 40 25.35 30.41 -21.53
CA CYS A 40 24.91 31.56 -22.33
C CYS A 40 26.10 32.25 -22.99
N TYR A 41 25.85 32.85 -24.15
CA TYR A 41 26.89 33.45 -24.98
C TYR A 41 26.48 34.82 -25.51
N ASP A 42 27.44 35.74 -25.58
CA ASP A 42 27.24 37.00 -26.30
C ASP A 42 27.16 36.78 -27.83
N GLU A 43 26.95 37.86 -28.57
CA GLU A 43 26.82 37.80 -30.04
C GLU A 43 28.14 37.41 -30.74
N SER A 44 29.29 37.61 -30.08
CA SER A 44 30.61 37.21 -30.58
C SER A 44 30.96 35.76 -30.23
N GLY A 45 30.12 35.10 -29.42
CA GLY A 45 30.32 33.73 -28.97
C GLY A 45 31.14 33.58 -27.69
N ASN A 46 31.40 34.66 -26.95
CA ASN A 46 32.03 34.56 -25.64
C ASN A 46 31.01 34.12 -24.59
N VAL A 47 31.45 33.31 -23.64
CA VAL A 47 30.61 32.90 -22.50
C VAL A 47 30.27 34.12 -21.63
N ILE A 48 28.99 34.25 -21.26
CA ILE A 48 28.47 35.29 -20.37
C ILE A 48 27.66 34.67 -19.24
N ASP A 49 27.37 35.46 -18.20
CA ASP A 49 26.39 35.07 -17.19
C ASP A 49 25.00 34.95 -17.82
N CYS A 50 24.27 33.90 -17.45
CA CYS A 50 22.98 33.60 -18.06
C CYS A 50 21.86 34.50 -17.56
N GLY A 51 21.97 35.06 -16.34
CA GLY A 51 20.85 35.71 -15.68
C GLY A 51 20.16 36.78 -16.53
N SER A 52 18.87 36.55 -16.81
CA SER A 52 17.99 37.48 -17.56
C SER A 52 18.42 37.72 -19.02
N THR A 53 19.16 36.80 -19.62
CA THR A 53 19.52 36.87 -21.05
C THR A 53 18.40 36.38 -21.97
N GLY A 54 17.47 35.58 -21.45
CA GLY A 54 16.40 34.96 -22.23
C GLY A 54 16.88 33.86 -23.19
N GLN A 55 18.16 33.50 -23.13
CA GLN A 55 18.76 32.43 -23.92
C GLN A 55 18.32 31.06 -23.40
N ASP A 56 18.51 30.02 -24.20
CA ASP A 56 18.19 28.65 -23.78
C ASP A 56 18.99 28.21 -22.55
N GLY A 57 20.25 28.65 -22.40
CA GLY A 57 21.04 28.39 -21.19
C GLY A 57 20.51 29.07 -19.92
N ASP A 58 19.78 30.17 -20.06
CA ASP A 58 19.14 30.92 -18.96
C ASP A 58 17.79 30.30 -18.60
N ILE A 59 16.92 30.15 -19.61
CA ILE A 59 15.56 29.69 -19.41
C ILE A 59 15.48 28.18 -19.19
N GLN A 60 16.29 27.41 -19.92
CA GLN A 60 16.31 25.95 -19.93
C GLN A 60 14.90 25.35 -20.00
N ALA A 61 14.10 25.80 -20.96
CA ALA A 61 12.71 25.38 -21.07
C ALA A 61 12.58 23.88 -21.42
N GLY A 62 11.59 23.23 -20.82
CA GLY A 62 11.30 21.80 -21.00
C GLY A 62 11.57 20.94 -19.76
N VAL A 63 11.26 19.65 -19.88
CA VAL A 63 11.42 18.66 -18.82
C VAL A 63 12.90 18.30 -18.62
N ASP A 64 13.30 18.22 -17.36
CA ASP A 64 14.63 17.81 -16.94
C ASP A 64 14.97 16.40 -17.43
N TRP A 65 16.25 16.18 -17.70
CA TRP A 65 16.73 14.86 -18.07
C TRP A 65 16.84 13.99 -16.82
N PRO A 66 16.35 12.74 -16.85
CA PRO A 66 16.61 11.76 -15.79
C PRO A 66 18.12 11.55 -15.59
N GLU A 67 18.51 11.19 -14.37
CA GLU A 67 19.88 10.82 -14.04
C GLU A 67 19.91 9.41 -13.42
N PRO A 68 20.47 8.39 -14.11
CA PRO A 68 21.03 8.45 -15.47
C PRO A 68 19.93 8.49 -16.55
N ARG A 69 20.17 9.26 -17.62
CA ARG A 69 19.29 9.28 -18.81
C ARG A 69 19.41 8.00 -19.61
N PHE A 70 20.64 7.57 -19.89
CA PHE A 70 20.91 6.39 -20.71
C PHE A 70 21.42 5.25 -19.83
N VAL A 71 20.76 4.10 -19.89
CA VAL A 71 21.12 2.90 -19.14
C VAL A 71 21.47 1.78 -20.09
N ASP A 72 22.71 1.30 -20.01
CA ASP A 72 23.17 0.10 -20.70
C ASP A 72 22.56 -1.14 -20.04
N ASN A 73 21.76 -1.89 -20.80
CA ASN A 73 21.05 -3.06 -20.28
C ASN A 73 21.96 -4.32 -20.23
N GLY A 74 23.20 -4.23 -20.70
CA GLY A 74 24.15 -5.35 -20.70
C GLY A 74 23.87 -6.42 -21.76
N ASP A 75 22.86 -6.21 -22.62
CA ASP A 75 22.40 -7.13 -23.65
C ASP A 75 22.57 -6.59 -25.08
N GLY A 76 23.41 -5.55 -25.23
CA GLY A 76 23.61 -4.86 -26.51
C GLY A 76 22.62 -3.73 -26.78
N THR A 77 21.73 -3.42 -25.82
CA THR A 77 20.79 -2.29 -25.91
C THR A 77 21.06 -1.22 -24.86
N VAL A 78 20.58 0.00 -25.14
CA VAL A 78 20.59 1.13 -24.20
C VAL A 78 19.18 1.69 -24.09
N THR A 79 18.65 1.78 -22.86
CA THR A 79 17.37 2.42 -22.56
C THR A 79 17.59 3.93 -22.39
N ASP A 80 16.83 4.75 -23.11
CA ASP A 80 16.74 6.21 -22.89
C ASP A 80 15.56 6.50 -21.96
N HIS A 81 15.80 6.75 -20.68
CA HIS A 81 14.78 7.06 -19.68
C HIS A 81 14.04 8.37 -19.94
N LEU A 82 14.55 9.27 -20.79
CA LEU A 82 13.86 10.51 -21.14
C LEU A 82 12.70 10.26 -22.11
N THR A 83 12.95 9.49 -23.16
CA THR A 83 11.98 9.19 -24.22
C THR A 83 11.25 7.88 -24.00
N GLY A 84 11.85 6.98 -23.21
CA GLY A 84 11.42 5.60 -23.03
C GLY A 84 11.86 4.65 -24.14
N LEU A 85 12.59 5.13 -25.15
CA LEU A 85 13.02 4.34 -26.30
C LEU A 85 14.22 3.44 -25.95
N ILE A 86 14.30 2.30 -26.65
CA ILE A 86 15.44 1.37 -26.55
C ILE A 86 16.24 1.45 -27.85
N TRP A 87 17.52 1.75 -27.72
CA TRP A 87 18.45 1.99 -28.81
C TRP A 87 19.47 0.87 -28.92
N LEU A 88 19.90 0.56 -30.15
CA LEU A 88 21.05 -0.33 -30.35
C LEU A 88 22.30 0.33 -29.75
N LYS A 89 23.00 -0.36 -28.85
CA LYS A 89 24.18 0.19 -28.17
C LYS A 89 25.33 0.52 -29.13
N ASN A 90 25.55 -0.32 -30.14
CA ASN A 90 26.56 -0.13 -31.17
C ASN A 90 25.98 0.60 -32.37
N ALA A 91 25.97 1.93 -32.31
CA ALA A 91 25.44 2.82 -33.35
C ALA A 91 26.17 2.71 -34.70
N GLY A 92 27.38 2.15 -34.70
CA GLY A 92 28.20 1.95 -35.89
C GLY A 92 28.00 0.59 -36.55
N CYS A 93 27.22 -0.33 -35.96
CA CYS A 93 27.16 -1.72 -36.42
C CYS A 93 26.71 -1.87 -37.88
N ALA A 94 25.76 -1.04 -38.30
CA ALA A 94 25.22 -1.04 -39.65
C ALA A 94 26.24 -0.55 -40.70
N GLY A 95 27.16 0.34 -40.29
CA GLY A 95 27.96 1.13 -41.23
C GLY A 95 27.11 2.13 -42.03
N LYS A 96 27.70 2.71 -43.08
CA LYS A 96 27.00 3.62 -43.99
C LYS A 96 26.30 2.86 -45.10
N MET A 97 25.07 3.24 -45.41
CA MET A 97 24.27 2.61 -46.45
C MET A 97 23.26 3.58 -47.08
N THR A 98 22.67 3.16 -48.20
CA THR A 98 21.52 3.86 -48.81
C THR A 98 20.31 3.77 -47.89
N TRP A 99 19.34 4.65 -48.09
CA TRP A 99 18.19 4.74 -47.19
C TRP A 99 17.35 3.45 -47.20
N ASP A 100 17.08 2.85 -48.36
CA ASP A 100 16.34 1.58 -48.45
C ASP A 100 17.05 0.44 -47.71
N ALA A 101 18.39 0.41 -47.81
CA ALA A 101 19.21 -0.54 -47.08
C ALA A 101 19.16 -0.27 -45.57
N ALA A 102 19.09 0.99 -45.13
CA ALA A 102 18.96 1.36 -43.71
C ALA A 102 17.63 0.88 -43.10
N VAL A 103 16.52 1.08 -43.81
CA VAL A 103 15.21 0.58 -43.39
C VAL A 103 15.23 -0.96 -43.33
N THR A 104 15.72 -1.60 -44.39
CA THR A 104 15.81 -3.08 -44.46
C THR A 104 16.69 -3.66 -43.37
N TYR A 105 17.88 -3.09 -43.17
CA TYR A 105 18.83 -3.52 -42.14
C TYR A 105 18.20 -3.42 -40.76
N SER A 106 17.60 -2.26 -40.44
CA SER A 106 17.01 -2.02 -39.12
C SER A 106 15.88 -3.02 -38.84
N ASN A 107 15.00 -3.28 -39.81
CA ASN A 107 13.93 -4.28 -39.69
C ASN A 107 14.45 -5.72 -39.58
N SER A 108 15.63 -6.03 -40.13
CA SER A 108 16.23 -7.37 -40.07
C SER A 108 17.06 -7.63 -38.81
N LEU A 109 17.35 -6.59 -38.02
CA LEU A 109 18.19 -6.69 -36.84
C LEU A 109 17.55 -7.60 -35.79
N ALA A 110 18.35 -8.49 -35.21
CA ALA A 110 17.91 -9.48 -34.24
C ALA A 110 19.04 -9.88 -33.29
N SER A 111 18.68 -10.49 -32.16
CA SER A 111 19.59 -11.05 -31.17
C SER A 111 20.60 -12.02 -31.81
N GLY A 112 21.85 -11.94 -31.37
CA GLY A 112 23.00 -12.64 -31.95
C GLY A 112 23.80 -11.83 -32.97
N THR A 113 23.32 -10.65 -33.38
CA THR A 113 24.03 -9.71 -34.24
C THR A 113 24.32 -8.40 -33.50
N CYS A 114 25.37 -7.66 -33.90
CA CYS A 114 25.70 -6.36 -33.30
C CYS A 114 25.92 -6.32 -31.78
N GLY A 115 26.22 -7.47 -31.17
CA GLY A 115 26.35 -7.60 -29.72
C GLY A 115 25.02 -7.73 -28.97
N LEU A 116 23.90 -7.87 -29.69
CA LEU A 116 22.59 -8.10 -29.09
C LEU A 116 22.49 -9.51 -28.49
N THR A 117 21.99 -9.59 -27.27
CA THR A 117 21.58 -10.82 -26.57
C THR A 117 20.22 -10.65 -25.90
N ASP A 118 19.41 -9.71 -26.39
CA ASP A 118 18.14 -9.27 -25.82
C ASP A 118 16.93 -10.13 -26.24
N GLY A 119 17.17 -11.20 -27.01
CA GLY A 119 16.12 -12.07 -27.53
C GLY A 119 15.29 -11.48 -28.66
N SER A 120 15.63 -10.28 -29.16
CA SER A 120 14.92 -9.67 -30.28
C SER A 120 14.98 -10.50 -31.56
N VAL A 121 13.93 -10.40 -32.36
CA VAL A 121 13.80 -11.04 -33.68
C VAL A 121 13.61 -9.98 -34.77
N ALA A 122 13.75 -10.39 -36.03
CA ALA A 122 13.49 -9.50 -37.17
C ALA A 122 12.06 -8.96 -37.09
N GLY A 123 11.92 -7.64 -37.25
CA GLY A 123 10.68 -6.88 -37.09
C GLY A 123 10.55 -6.13 -35.75
N ASP A 124 11.36 -6.47 -34.75
CA ASP A 124 11.32 -5.77 -33.45
C ASP A 124 11.97 -4.38 -33.51
N TRP A 125 13.00 -4.25 -34.36
CA TRP A 125 13.77 -3.03 -34.55
C TRP A 125 13.30 -2.29 -35.80
N ARG A 126 13.42 -0.96 -35.78
CA ARG A 126 13.12 -0.09 -36.92
C ARG A 126 14.15 1.01 -37.06
N LEU A 127 14.15 1.68 -38.21
CA LEU A 127 14.83 2.95 -38.35
C LEU A 127 14.01 4.03 -37.60
N PRO A 128 14.62 4.89 -36.76
CA PRO A 128 13.91 5.92 -36.01
C PRO A 128 13.31 6.96 -36.95
N ASN A 129 12.17 7.53 -36.61
CA ASN A 129 11.71 8.73 -37.29
C ASN A 129 12.57 9.95 -36.89
N ILE A 130 12.36 11.09 -37.56
CA ILE A 130 13.23 12.26 -37.37
C ILE A 130 13.14 12.86 -35.95
N VAL A 131 11.97 12.77 -35.31
CA VAL A 131 11.74 13.27 -33.95
C VAL A 131 12.44 12.37 -32.93
N GLU A 132 12.33 11.05 -33.08
CA GLU A 132 13.03 10.07 -32.26
C GLU A 132 14.56 10.26 -32.35
N LEU A 133 15.08 10.45 -33.56
CA LEU A 133 16.52 10.58 -33.80
C LEU A 133 17.08 11.94 -33.31
N GLU A 134 16.31 13.03 -33.45
CA GLU A 134 16.71 14.34 -32.93
C GLU A 134 16.80 14.34 -31.40
N SER A 135 15.99 13.52 -30.71
CA SER A 135 15.96 13.47 -29.25
C SER A 135 17.32 13.10 -28.62
N LEU A 136 18.22 12.45 -29.36
CA LEU A 136 19.57 12.10 -28.93
C LEU A 136 20.57 13.28 -28.94
N VAL A 137 20.20 14.43 -29.50
CA VAL A 137 21.07 15.61 -29.58
C VAL A 137 21.14 16.33 -28.23
N ASN A 138 22.37 16.69 -27.83
CA ASN A 138 22.64 17.54 -26.67
C ASN A 138 23.21 18.88 -27.13
N ALA A 139 22.45 19.96 -26.95
CA ALA A 139 22.79 21.29 -27.43
C ALA A 139 23.94 21.98 -26.66
N GLU A 140 24.35 21.46 -25.51
CA GLU A 140 25.54 21.94 -24.78
C GLU A 140 26.83 21.34 -25.34
N ARG A 141 26.74 20.25 -26.09
CA ARG A 141 27.91 19.49 -26.53
C ARG A 141 28.26 19.88 -27.95
N ALA A 142 29.49 20.36 -28.12
CA ALA A 142 30.10 20.62 -29.43
C ALA A 142 30.06 19.40 -30.38
N ASN A 143 30.04 18.19 -29.80
CA ASN A 143 29.90 16.95 -30.56
C ASN A 143 29.01 15.96 -29.78
N SER A 144 27.78 15.74 -30.29
CA SER A 144 26.82 14.82 -29.66
C SER A 144 27.29 13.37 -29.71
N ALA A 145 27.99 12.93 -30.76
CA ALA A 145 28.51 11.56 -30.89
C ALA A 145 29.57 11.26 -29.82
N THR A 146 30.51 12.19 -29.57
CA THR A 146 31.50 12.03 -28.49
C THR A 146 30.82 11.94 -27.13
N TRP A 147 29.80 12.77 -26.89
CA TRP A 147 29.02 12.71 -25.66
C TRP A 147 28.26 11.39 -25.53
N LEU A 148 27.50 10.96 -26.53
CA LEU A 148 26.74 9.70 -26.49
C LEU A 148 27.65 8.48 -26.24
N ASN A 149 28.85 8.43 -26.83
CA ASN A 149 29.82 7.38 -26.53
C ASN A 149 30.28 7.37 -25.05
N SER A 150 30.21 8.50 -24.35
CA SER A 150 30.47 8.54 -22.90
C SER A 150 29.25 8.20 -22.04
N GLN A 151 28.06 8.11 -22.64
CA GLN A 151 26.79 7.78 -21.97
C GLN A 151 26.40 6.30 -22.10
N GLY A 152 27.35 5.42 -22.43
CA GLY A 152 27.11 3.97 -22.54
C GLY A 152 26.86 3.47 -23.96
N PHE A 153 26.68 4.35 -24.95
CA PHE A 153 26.70 3.96 -26.36
C PHE A 153 28.12 3.66 -26.84
N THR A 154 28.23 2.98 -27.97
CA THR A 154 29.51 2.64 -28.60
C THR A 154 29.46 2.89 -30.10
N ASN A 155 30.62 3.24 -30.67
CA ASN A 155 30.82 3.53 -32.08
C ASN A 155 29.84 4.56 -32.66
N VAL A 156 29.35 5.49 -31.85
CA VAL A 156 28.59 6.65 -32.38
C VAL A 156 29.54 7.50 -33.20
N GLN A 157 29.21 7.74 -34.46
CA GLN A 157 30.05 8.43 -35.43
C GLN A 157 29.65 9.90 -35.52
N SER A 158 30.63 10.79 -35.64
CA SER A 158 30.42 12.21 -35.94
C SER A 158 29.98 12.40 -37.40
N SER A 159 28.80 11.92 -37.75
CA SER A 159 28.27 11.90 -39.11
C SER A 159 26.74 11.91 -39.13
N GLY A 160 26.18 11.90 -40.33
CA GLY A 160 24.74 11.83 -40.53
C GLY A 160 24.19 10.42 -40.31
N TYR A 161 23.05 10.36 -39.63
CA TYR A 161 22.24 9.17 -39.42
C TYR A 161 20.90 9.32 -40.13
N TRP A 162 20.50 8.31 -40.90
CA TRP A 162 19.20 8.28 -41.56
C TRP A 162 18.07 8.21 -40.54
N SER A 163 17.01 8.99 -40.79
CA SER A 163 15.69 8.74 -40.21
C SER A 163 14.78 8.03 -41.21
N ALA A 164 13.72 7.39 -40.72
CA ALA A 164 12.63 6.80 -41.51
C ALA A 164 11.73 7.86 -42.18
N THR A 165 11.89 9.14 -41.83
CA THR A 165 11.03 10.22 -42.29
C THR A 165 11.44 10.66 -43.71
N THR A 166 10.49 10.59 -44.65
CA THR A 166 10.70 11.02 -46.04
C THR A 166 10.61 12.55 -46.16
N TYR A 167 11.24 13.19 -47.13
CA TYR A 167 11.00 14.61 -47.37
C TYR A 167 9.73 14.82 -48.20
N ALA A 168 8.72 15.49 -47.65
CA ALA A 168 7.42 15.70 -48.32
C ALA A 168 7.53 16.42 -49.67
N GLY A 169 8.45 17.38 -49.81
CA GLY A 169 8.64 18.12 -51.07
C GLY A 169 9.33 17.32 -52.18
N ASN A 170 9.97 16.18 -51.86
CA ASN A 170 10.56 15.26 -52.84
C ASN A 170 10.78 13.89 -52.20
N THR A 171 9.96 12.91 -52.57
CA THR A 171 9.92 11.57 -51.96
C THR A 171 11.17 10.71 -52.21
N GLY A 172 12.03 11.11 -53.15
CA GLY A 172 13.35 10.51 -53.39
C GLY A 172 14.42 10.97 -52.38
N ILE A 173 14.04 11.77 -51.38
CA ILE A 173 14.91 12.33 -50.35
C ILE A 173 14.37 11.92 -48.96
N ALA A 174 15.26 11.70 -48.01
CA ALA A 174 14.93 11.45 -46.60
C ALA A 174 15.71 12.37 -45.66
N TRP A 175 15.24 12.48 -44.43
CA TRP A 175 15.87 13.31 -43.40
C TRP A 175 17.02 12.60 -42.69
N VAL A 176 18.03 13.38 -42.32
CA VAL A 176 19.26 12.96 -41.66
C VAL A 176 19.53 13.89 -40.48
N VAL A 177 19.89 13.31 -39.33
CA VAL A 177 20.43 14.05 -38.17
C VAL A 177 21.93 13.86 -38.12
N TYR A 178 22.68 14.96 -38.02
CA TYR A 178 24.13 14.94 -37.89
C TYR A 178 24.55 14.88 -36.42
N MET A 179 25.12 13.76 -35.98
CA MET A 179 25.51 13.55 -34.57
C MET A 179 26.78 14.31 -34.16
N ASN A 180 27.41 15.06 -35.06
CA ASN A 180 28.37 16.10 -34.69
C ASN A 180 27.61 17.27 -34.03
N HIS A 181 27.08 18.21 -34.82
CA HIS A 181 26.48 19.44 -34.28
C HIS A 181 25.03 19.26 -33.82
N GLY A 182 24.30 18.33 -34.44
CA GLY A 182 22.87 18.13 -34.24
C GLY A 182 21.99 18.77 -35.32
N ASP A 183 22.55 19.25 -36.43
CA ASP A 183 21.79 19.80 -37.56
C ASP A 183 20.94 18.73 -38.26
N VAL A 184 19.82 19.16 -38.84
CA VAL A 184 18.85 18.29 -39.51
C VAL A 184 18.77 18.69 -40.97
N ASN A 185 19.23 17.79 -41.84
CA ASN A 185 19.34 18.00 -43.28
C ASN A 185 18.66 16.87 -44.06
N ARG A 186 18.57 17.01 -45.38
CA ARG A 186 17.85 16.07 -46.25
C ARG A 186 18.68 15.67 -47.45
N TYR A 187 18.72 14.37 -47.75
CA TYR A 187 19.58 13.82 -48.81
C TYR A 187 18.90 12.73 -49.63
N ASN A 188 19.45 12.48 -50.81
CA ASN A 188 18.92 11.52 -51.76
C ASN A 188 19.03 10.10 -51.22
N LYS A 189 17.91 9.36 -51.24
CA LYS A 189 17.80 7.99 -50.72
C LYS A 189 18.73 6.99 -51.42
N THR A 190 18.98 7.20 -52.72
CA THR A 190 19.70 6.27 -53.60
C THR A 190 21.21 6.51 -53.62
N PHE A 191 21.65 7.76 -53.58
CA PHE A 191 23.06 8.10 -53.82
C PHE A 191 23.86 8.45 -52.57
N SER A 192 23.20 8.74 -51.45
CA SER A 192 23.87 9.20 -50.24
C SER A 192 24.07 8.06 -49.23
N PRO A 193 25.30 7.76 -48.80
CA PRO A 193 25.56 6.76 -47.77
C PRO A 193 25.64 7.40 -46.37
N TYR A 194 24.66 7.10 -45.50
CA TYR A 194 24.62 7.53 -44.09
C TYR A 194 24.41 6.35 -43.15
N TYR A 195 24.67 6.55 -41.86
CA TYR A 195 24.54 5.49 -40.86
C TYR A 195 23.06 5.18 -40.55
N ALA A 196 22.79 3.94 -40.16
CA ALA A 196 21.50 3.52 -39.62
C ALA A 196 21.67 3.24 -38.12
N TRP A 197 20.81 3.84 -37.29
CA TRP A 197 20.81 3.59 -35.84
C TRP A 197 19.46 3.03 -35.41
N PRO A 198 19.32 1.70 -35.35
CA PRO A 198 18.04 1.08 -35.05
C PRO A 198 17.53 1.41 -33.64
N VAL A 199 16.22 1.61 -33.55
CA VAL A 199 15.47 1.88 -32.33
C VAL A 199 14.29 0.93 -32.22
N ARG A 200 13.81 0.68 -31.00
CA ARG A 200 12.52 0.03 -30.74
C ARG A 200 11.77 0.72 -29.61
N GLY A 201 10.48 0.39 -29.46
CA GLY A 201 9.67 0.92 -28.37
C GLY A 201 10.17 0.47 -27.00
N GLY A 202 9.75 1.17 -25.95
CA GLY A 202 10.01 0.81 -24.54
C GLY A 202 8.92 1.38 -23.62
N GLN A 203 9.27 1.65 -22.37
CA GLN A 203 8.34 2.24 -21.38
C GLN A 203 7.97 3.68 -21.73
N ASN A 204 6.99 4.28 -21.05
CA ASN A 204 6.71 5.71 -21.22
C ASN A 204 7.78 6.53 -20.49
N GLY A 205 8.51 7.38 -21.22
CA GLY A 205 9.42 8.38 -20.64
C GLY A 205 8.71 9.72 -20.39
N PRO A 206 9.26 10.60 -19.55
CA PRO A 206 8.65 11.89 -19.22
C PRO A 206 8.66 12.88 -20.41
N ALA A 207 9.40 12.62 -21.48
CA ALA A 207 9.40 13.40 -22.71
C ALA A 207 9.34 12.50 -23.95
N GLN A 208 8.17 11.91 -24.20
CA GLN A 208 7.94 10.99 -25.33
C GLN A 208 8.06 11.70 -26.68
N ALA A 209 8.61 10.99 -27.68
CA ALA A 209 8.60 11.47 -29.06
C ALA A 209 7.17 11.49 -29.62
N TRP A 210 6.84 12.54 -30.37
CA TRP A 210 5.55 12.67 -31.07
C TRP A 210 5.65 12.19 -32.52
N GLN A 211 4.49 11.85 -33.10
CA GLN A 211 4.39 11.54 -34.52
C GLN A 211 4.82 12.72 -35.38
N THR A 212 5.41 12.44 -36.55
CA THR A 212 5.94 13.48 -37.46
C THR A 212 4.88 14.13 -38.34
N GLY A 213 3.66 13.57 -38.35
CA GLY A 213 2.57 13.93 -39.27
C GLY A 213 2.52 13.07 -40.53
N GLN A 214 3.57 12.29 -40.83
CA GLN A 214 3.56 11.42 -42.00
C GLN A 214 2.57 10.26 -41.83
N LYS A 215 1.62 10.18 -42.76
CA LYS A 215 0.64 9.08 -42.89
C LYS A 215 0.72 8.36 -44.23
N THR A 216 1.55 8.87 -45.15
CA THR A 216 1.77 8.23 -46.45
C THR A 216 3.06 7.45 -46.35
N SER A 217 2.98 6.13 -46.46
CA SER A 217 4.16 5.29 -46.62
C SER A 217 4.72 5.40 -48.03
N TYR A 218 6.05 5.56 -48.13
CA TYR A 218 6.81 5.55 -49.37
C TYR A 218 7.73 4.33 -49.49
N ALA A 219 7.94 3.60 -48.39
CA ALA A 219 8.54 2.27 -48.34
C ALA A 219 8.08 1.52 -47.08
N ALA A 220 8.00 0.19 -47.14
CA ALA A 220 7.63 -0.62 -45.98
C ALA A 220 8.62 -0.40 -44.81
N GLY A 221 8.08 -0.16 -43.62
CA GLY A 221 8.84 0.16 -42.40
C GLY A 221 9.35 1.59 -42.32
N ASP A 222 8.87 2.49 -43.17
CA ASP A 222 9.14 3.93 -43.07
C ASP A 222 8.20 4.65 -42.09
N ASP A 223 8.42 5.94 -41.89
CA ASP A 223 7.69 6.72 -40.88
C ASP A 223 6.18 6.78 -41.14
N GLY A 224 5.77 6.87 -42.41
CA GLY A 224 4.37 6.86 -42.80
C GLY A 224 3.69 5.48 -42.76
N ASP A 225 4.47 4.39 -42.75
CA ASP A 225 3.96 3.03 -42.52
C ASP A 225 3.76 2.75 -41.02
N LEU A 226 4.71 3.23 -40.20
CA LEU A 226 4.79 2.86 -38.79
C LEU A 226 4.12 3.87 -37.83
N GLU A 227 3.99 5.13 -38.25
CA GLU A 227 3.38 6.26 -37.51
C GLU A 227 3.77 6.29 -36.03
N LYS A 228 5.07 6.17 -35.72
CA LYS A 228 5.56 6.02 -34.34
C LYS A 228 5.61 7.35 -33.59
N GLY A 229 5.35 7.28 -32.29
CA GLY A 229 5.29 8.42 -31.38
C GLY A 229 3.87 8.70 -30.89
N VAL A 230 3.75 9.67 -29.99
CA VAL A 230 2.46 10.17 -29.49
C VAL A 230 1.70 10.84 -30.63
N ALA A 231 0.46 10.40 -30.85
CA ALA A 231 -0.40 10.94 -31.89
C ALA A 231 -0.72 12.41 -31.62
N TRP A 232 -1.01 13.18 -32.68
CA TRP A 232 -1.44 14.56 -32.50
C TRP A 232 -2.89 14.64 -32.03
N PRO A 233 -3.22 15.57 -31.12
CA PRO A 233 -4.60 15.83 -30.76
C PRO A 233 -5.38 16.42 -31.95
N ASP A 234 -6.69 16.22 -31.95
CA ASP A 234 -7.62 16.86 -32.88
C ASP A 234 -8.66 17.68 -32.11
N PRO A 235 -8.63 19.03 -32.17
CA PRO A 235 -7.72 19.84 -33.00
C PRO A 235 -6.29 19.90 -32.44
N ARG A 236 -5.29 20.04 -33.32
CA ARG A 236 -3.88 20.23 -32.92
C ARG A 236 -3.62 21.60 -32.29
N PHE A 237 -4.28 22.63 -32.81
CA PHE A 237 -4.11 24.02 -32.37
C PHE A 237 -5.45 24.65 -32.01
N THR A 238 -5.48 25.36 -30.88
CA THR A 238 -6.66 26.11 -30.41
C THR A 238 -6.39 27.61 -30.52
N ASP A 239 -7.20 28.32 -31.29
CA ASP A 239 -7.21 29.78 -31.31
C ASP A 239 -7.90 30.32 -30.05
N ASN A 240 -7.18 31.06 -29.22
CA ASN A 240 -7.71 31.60 -27.97
C ASN A 240 -8.48 32.92 -28.18
N ALA A 241 -8.62 33.39 -29.42
CA ALA A 241 -9.32 34.63 -29.79
C ALA A 241 -8.80 35.90 -29.08
N ASN A 242 -7.57 35.86 -28.56
CA ASN A 242 -6.92 36.95 -27.82
C ASN A 242 -5.51 37.25 -28.36
N GLY A 243 -5.25 36.88 -29.62
CA GLY A 243 -3.93 37.00 -30.26
C GLY A 243 -2.98 35.84 -29.99
N THR A 244 -3.39 34.82 -29.25
CA THR A 244 -2.57 33.62 -28.98
C THR A 244 -3.20 32.35 -29.55
N VAL A 245 -2.36 31.33 -29.76
CA VAL A 245 -2.75 30.00 -30.18
C VAL A 245 -2.12 28.99 -29.23
N THR A 246 -2.92 28.12 -28.64
CA THR A 246 -2.43 26.99 -27.85
C THR A 246 -2.10 25.82 -28.77
N ASP A 247 -0.89 25.27 -28.64
CA ASP A 247 -0.54 23.96 -29.20
C ASP A 247 -1.01 22.88 -28.23
N ASN A 248 -2.08 22.16 -28.59
CA ASN A 248 -2.67 21.15 -27.71
C ASN A 248 -1.76 19.91 -27.56
N LEU A 249 -0.77 19.71 -28.44
CA LEU A 249 0.21 18.63 -28.26
C LEU A 249 1.17 18.96 -27.11
N THR A 250 1.66 20.19 -27.05
CA THR A 250 2.75 20.57 -26.12
C THR A 250 2.27 21.40 -24.93
N GLY A 251 1.06 21.93 -24.97
CA GLY A 251 0.54 22.92 -24.04
C GLY A 251 1.18 24.31 -24.18
N LEU A 252 2.12 24.49 -25.12
CA LEU A 252 2.77 25.77 -25.36
C LEU A 252 1.80 26.77 -25.99
N ILE A 253 1.95 28.03 -25.62
CA ILE A 253 1.15 29.14 -26.14
C ILE A 253 2.03 29.96 -27.07
N TRP A 254 1.60 30.08 -28.30
CA TRP A 254 2.31 30.75 -29.37
C TRP A 254 1.60 32.04 -29.75
N LEU A 255 2.37 33.04 -30.16
CA LEU A 255 1.79 34.23 -30.74
C LEU A 255 1.11 33.87 -32.07
N LYS A 256 -0.12 34.34 -32.28
CA LYS A 256 -0.91 33.97 -33.46
C LYS A 256 -0.32 34.51 -34.76
N ASN A 257 0.29 35.69 -34.73
CA ASN A 257 0.98 36.28 -35.87
C ASN A 257 2.48 35.89 -35.83
N ALA A 258 2.87 34.96 -36.70
CA ALA A 258 4.21 34.38 -36.72
C ALA A 258 5.30 35.36 -37.17
N THR A 259 4.95 36.48 -37.80
CA THR A 259 5.93 37.43 -38.37
C THR A 259 5.74 38.86 -37.86
N CYS A 260 5.00 39.02 -36.76
CA CYS A 260 4.71 40.33 -36.15
C CYS A 260 5.96 41.19 -35.88
N ALA A 261 7.10 40.55 -35.61
CA ALA A 261 8.36 41.16 -35.27
C ALA A 261 9.17 41.59 -36.51
N GLY A 262 8.85 41.03 -37.69
CA GLY A 262 9.67 41.13 -38.89
C GLY A 262 10.99 40.37 -38.77
N TYR A 263 11.93 40.71 -39.65
CA TYR A 263 13.31 40.20 -39.63
C TYR A 263 14.15 40.99 -38.64
N MET A 264 14.88 40.28 -37.77
CA MET A 264 15.84 40.93 -36.87
C MET A 264 17.04 40.05 -36.54
N THR A 265 18.07 40.70 -36.00
CA THR A 265 19.25 40.02 -35.42
C THR A 265 18.83 39.20 -34.20
N TRP A 266 19.65 38.21 -33.86
CA TRP A 266 19.32 37.25 -32.82
C TRP A 266 19.11 37.89 -31.43
N ASN A 267 19.97 38.85 -31.05
CA ASN A 267 19.83 39.55 -29.77
C ASN A 267 18.60 40.47 -29.73
N ASN A 268 18.26 41.10 -30.86
CA ASN A 268 17.01 41.84 -30.97
C ASN A 268 15.79 40.91 -30.86
N ALA A 269 15.88 39.66 -31.34
CA ALA A 269 14.82 38.67 -31.19
C ALA A 269 14.57 38.31 -29.72
N LEU A 270 15.63 38.05 -28.94
CA LEU A 270 15.54 37.81 -27.50
C LEU A 270 14.86 38.99 -26.78
N ASN A 271 15.34 40.21 -27.06
CA ASN A 271 14.79 41.43 -26.48
C ASN A 271 13.33 41.69 -26.90
N PHE A 272 13.00 41.44 -28.17
CA PHE A 272 11.65 41.59 -28.69
C PHE A 272 10.67 40.68 -27.95
N CYS A 273 10.99 39.39 -27.86
CA CYS A 273 10.15 38.42 -27.17
C CYS A 273 9.98 38.81 -25.69
N ASN A 274 11.07 39.13 -24.99
CA ASN A 274 11.02 39.47 -23.58
C ASN A 274 10.19 40.74 -23.29
N ASN A 275 10.08 41.67 -24.24
CA ASN A 275 9.27 42.90 -24.08
C ASN A 275 7.85 42.79 -24.63
N LEU A 276 7.49 41.65 -25.24
CA LEU A 276 6.15 41.44 -25.79
C LEU A 276 5.11 41.40 -24.66
N SER A 277 4.04 42.18 -24.82
CA SER A 277 3.00 42.33 -23.81
C SER A 277 1.63 42.60 -24.45
N SER A 278 0.58 42.42 -23.65
CA SER A 278 -0.80 42.63 -24.08
C SER A 278 -1.05 44.06 -24.55
N GLY A 279 -1.92 44.21 -25.54
CA GLY A 279 -2.16 45.48 -26.24
C GLY A 279 -1.24 45.72 -27.44
N SER A 280 -0.23 44.88 -27.66
CA SER A 280 0.67 44.92 -28.83
C SER A 280 0.43 43.72 -29.75
N TYR A 281 0.68 43.89 -31.06
CA TYR A 281 0.67 42.80 -32.06
C TYR A 281 -0.59 41.91 -32.06
N GLY A 282 -1.74 42.47 -31.69
CA GLY A 282 -3.02 41.76 -31.64
C GLY A 282 -3.27 40.96 -30.35
N LEU A 283 -2.39 41.08 -29.36
CA LEU A 283 -2.56 40.46 -28.05
C LEU A 283 -3.59 41.19 -27.19
N SER A 284 -4.48 40.42 -26.58
CA SER A 284 -5.42 40.86 -25.54
C SER A 284 -5.56 39.80 -24.45
N ASP A 285 -4.48 39.09 -24.18
CA ASP A 285 -4.37 37.93 -23.29
C ASP A 285 -3.93 38.27 -21.85
N GLY A 286 -3.69 39.55 -21.55
CA GLY A 286 -3.23 40.03 -20.25
C GLY A 286 -1.73 39.85 -19.98
N SER A 287 -0.92 39.41 -20.94
CA SER A 287 0.52 39.20 -20.71
C SER A 287 1.29 40.51 -20.47
N ALA A 288 2.35 40.43 -19.67
CA ALA A 288 3.31 41.50 -19.41
C ALA A 288 4.68 41.18 -20.03
N ALA A 289 5.57 42.18 -20.04
CA ALA A 289 6.98 41.95 -20.40
C ALA A 289 7.60 40.94 -19.43
N GLY A 290 8.35 39.97 -19.96
CA GLY A 290 8.89 38.82 -19.25
C GLY A 290 8.09 37.52 -19.46
N ASP A 291 6.81 37.61 -19.86
CA ASP A 291 5.97 36.41 -20.03
C ASP A 291 6.30 35.63 -21.30
N TRP A 292 6.80 36.32 -22.33
CA TRP A 292 7.12 35.76 -23.63
C TRP A 292 8.62 35.61 -23.81
N ARG A 293 9.04 34.55 -24.50
CA ARG A 293 10.44 34.29 -24.83
C ARG A 293 10.62 33.84 -26.27
N LEU A 294 11.86 33.89 -26.72
CA LEU A 294 12.25 33.20 -27.93
C LEU A 294 12.27 31.67 -27.63
N PRO A 295 11.61 30.84 -28.44
CA PRO A 295 11.58 29.39 -28.22
C PRO A 295 12.98 28.78 -28.38
N ASN A 296 13.27 27.72 -27.63
CA ASN A 296 14.43 26.89 -27.92
C ASN A 296 14.20 26.05 -29.19
N ARG A 297 15.25 25.39 -29.70
CA ARG A 297 15.16 24.65 -30.97
C ARG A 297 14.13 23.52 -30.94
N LYS A 298 13.90 22.87 -29.79
CA LYS A 298 12.97 21.75 -29.64
C LYS A 298 11.52 22.23 -29.63
N GLU A 299 11.27 23.38 -29.02
CA GLU A 299 9.96 24.05 -29.04
C GLU A 299 9.56 24.46 -30.46
N LEU A 300 10.47 25.03 -31.25
CA LEU A 300 10.17 25.33 -32.66
C LEU A 300 9.94 24.08 -33.50
N LEU A 301 10.71 23.02 -33.26
CA LEU A 301 10.57 21.74 -33.96
C LEU A 301 9.22 21.07 -33.70
N SER A 302 8.61 21.27 -32.52
CA SER A 302 7.32 20.66 -32.20
C SER A 302 6.17 21.15 -33.08
N LEU A 303 6.32 22.32 -33.72
CA LEU A 303 5.33 22.86 -34.67
C LEU A 303 5.39 22.22 -36.06
N ILE A 304 6.45 21.47 -36.38
CA ILE A 304 6.71 20.98 -37.74
C ILE A 304 5.84 19.77 -38.07
N ASP A 305 5.17 19.84 -39.22
CA ASP A 305 4.52 18.72 -39.90
C ASP A 305 5.37 18.25 -41.08
N TYR A 306 6.08 17.13 -40.89
CA TYR A 306 6.97 16.55 -41.90
C TYR A 306 6.23 15.87 -43.05
N SER A 307 4.89 15.78 -43.02
CA SER A 307 4.09 15.36 -44.19
C SER A 307 3.87 16.47 -45.20
N ARG A 308 4.33 17.69 -44.88
CA ARG A 308 4.09 18.89 -45.66
C ARG A 308 5.34 19.72 -45.89
N CYS A 309 5.25 20.62 -46.85
CA CYS A 309 6.21 21.69 -47.06
C CYS A 309 5.50 22.98 -47.50
N ASP A 310 6.15 24.11 -47.26
CA ASP A 310 5.81 25.46 -47.71
C ASP A 310 4.38 25.95 -47.35
N PRO A 311 4.04 26.17 -46.06
CA PRO A 311 4.83 25.87 -44.86
C PRO A 311 4.54 24.46 -44.29
N ALA A 312 5.51 23.92 -43.55
CA ALA A 312 5.48 22.62 -42.89
C ALA A 312 4.85 22.71 -41.49
N ILE A 313 3.60 23.20 -41.40
CA ILE A 313 2.80 23.31 -40.17
C ILE A 313 1.50 22.53 -40.38
N PRO A 314 0.92 21.84 -39.37
CA PRO A 314 -0.31 21.06 -39.53
C PRO A 314 -1.46 21.77 -40.24
N GLN A 315 -2.26 21.03 -41.02
CA GLN A 315 -3.35 21.61 -41.82
C GLN A 315 -4.46 22.19 -40.94
N GLY A 316 -5.02 23.33 -41.36
CA GLY A 316 -6.09 24.00 -40.63
C GLY A 316 -5.61 24.80 -39.42
N HIS A 317 -4.30 25.03 -39.27
CA HIS A 317 -3.77 25.83 -38.18
C HIS A 317 -4.34 27.27 -38.17
N PRO A 318 -4.57 27.87 -36.99
CA PRO A 318 -5.11 29.23 -36.87
C PRO A 318 -4.05 30.34 -36.95
N PHE A 319 -2.78 29.99 -37.10
CA PHE A 319 -1.68 30.96 -37.23
C PHE A 319 -1.81 31.84 -38.47
N LEU A 320 -1.38 33.09 -38.34
CA LEU A 320 -1.35 34.08 -39.40
C LEU A 320 0.07 34.36 -39.84
N TYR A 321 0.23 34.56 -41.16
CA TYR A 321 1.48 35.02 -41.79
C TYR A 321 2.68 34.12 -41.46
N VAL A 322 2.47 32.80 -41.48
CA VAL A 322 3.58 31.83 -41.34
C VAL A 322 4.35 31.81 -42.65
N GLU A 323 5.61 32.26 -42.62
CA GLU A 323 6.46 32.35 -43.80
C GLU A 323 7.32 31.09 -43.94
N SER A 324 7.55 30.65 -45.18
CA SER A 324 8.36 29.47 -45.48
C SER A 324 9.86 29.79 -45.48
N ASP A 325 10.33 30.32 -44.35
CA ASP A 325 11.70 30.79 -44.14
C ASP A 325 12.23 30.30 -42.78
N SER A 326 13.43 30.71 -42.41
CA SER A 326 14.11 30.37 -41.17
C SER A 326 13.71 31.29 -40.02
N TYR A 327 13.48 30.67 -38.86
CA TYR A 327 13.13 31.32 -37.60
C TYR A 327 14.23 31.11 -36.57
N TRP A 328 14.55 32.15 -35.81
CA TRP A 328 15.53 32.07 -34.72
C TRP A 328 15.01 31.20 -33.57
N SER A 329 15.88 30.36 -33.02
CA SER A 329 15.72 29.78 -31.69
C SER A 329 16.62 30.47 -30.66
N ALA A 330 16.30 30.33 -29.38
CA ALA A 330 17.14 30.78 -28.26
C ALA A 330 18.38 29.90 -28.01
N THR A 331 18.52 28.78 -28.72
CA THR A 331 19.60 27.81 -28.52
C THR A 331 20.84 28.22 -29.32
N THR A 332 21.97 28.41 -28.64
CA THR A 332 23.28 28.66 -29.25
C THR A 332 23.87 27.36 -29.82
N VAL A 333 24.69 27.44 -30.87
CA VAL A 333 25.44 26.27 -31.39
C VAL A 333 26.71 26.08 -30.56
N ALA A 334 26.87 24.93 -29.91
CA ALA A 334 27.95 24.72 -28.93
C ALA A 334 29.37 24.81 -29.51
N ASP A 335 29.59 24.44 -30.78
CA ASP A 335 30.90 24.51 -31.42
C ASP A 335 31.10 25.74 -32.33
N TYR A 336 30.01 26.48 -32.58
CA TYR A 336 30.02 27.78 -33.26
C TYR A 336 29.24 28.79 -32.42
N THR A 337 29.78 29.20 -31.28
CA THR A 337 29.05 29.96 -30.25
C THR A 337 28.60 31.37 -30.70
N GLY A 338 29.22 31.92 -31.75
CA GLY A 338 28.76 33.12 -32.46
C GLY A 338 27.54 32.90 -33.38
N CYS A 339 27.02 31.68 -33.43
CA CYS A 339 25.83 31.28 -34.18
C CYS A 339 24.73 30.78 -33.23
N ALA A 340 23.49 30.88 -33.68
CA ALA A 340 22.33 30.27 -33.03
C ALA A 340 21.60 29.34 -33.99
N TRP A 341 20.90 28.35 -33.44
CA TRP A 341 20.09 27.42 -34.22
C TRP A 341 18.89 28.14 -34.85
N ILE A 342 18.59 27.78 -36.10
CA ILE A 342 17.43 28.22 -36.86
C ILE A 342 16.61 27.01 -37.31
N VAL A 343 15.29 27.16 -37.31
CA VAL A 343 14.36 26.15 -37.81
C VAL A 343 13.63 26.71 -39.04
N GLY A 344 13.71 26.01 -40.17
CA GLY A 344 13.06 26.41 -41.41
C GLY A 344 11.59 25.97 -41.46
N MET A 345 10.65 26.90 -41.37
CA MET A 345 9.20 26.60 -41.35
C MET A 345 8.66 26.15 -42.71
N GLY A 346 9.45 26.24 -43.78
CA GLY A 346 9.10 25.65 -45.07
C GLY A 346 9.20 24.12 -45.12
N ASN A 347 10.02 23.49 -44.28
CA ASN A 347 10.24 22.03 -44.37
C ASN A 347 10.73 21.34 -43.09
N GLY A 348 11.03 22.06 -42.01
CA GLY A 348 11.58 21.48 -40.78
C GLY A 348 13.10 21.27 -40.77
N ARG A 349 13.84 21.83 -41.73
CA ARG A 349 15.32 21.82 -41.71
C ARG A 349 15.83 22.60 -40.49
N VAL A 350 16.82 22.03 -39.80
CA VAL A 350 17.51 22.70 -38.69
C VAL A 350 18.94 23.00 -39.11
N ASP A 351 19.28 24.27 -39.11
CA ASP A 351 20.60 24.78 -39.51
C ASP A 351 21.02 25.87 -38.51
N TYR A 352 22.11 26.57 -38.75
CA TYR A 352 22.54 27.67 -37.90
C TYR A 352 22.74 28.99 -38.66
N GLY A 353 22.53 30.10 -37.95
CA GLY A 353 22.76 31.46 -38.46
C GLY A 353 23.70 32.23 -37.56
N ASN A 354 24.51 33.12 -38.15
CA ASN A 354 25.41 34.00 -37.40
C ASN A 354 24.61 35.09 -36.66
N LYS A 355 24.95 35.34 -35.39
CA LYS A 355 24.24 36.29 -34.52
C LYS A 355 24.44 37.77 -34.91
N THR A 356 25.54 38.13 -35.57
CA THR A 356 25.99 39.53 -35.78
C THR A 356 26.03 40.00 -37.24
N LEU A 357 26.07 39.09 -38.21
CA LEU A 357 26.25 39.48 -39.62
C LEU A 357 24.98 40.11 -40.20
N ASN A 358 25.08 41.37 -40.62
CA ASN A 358 24.01 42.08 -41.36
C ASN A 358 23.58 41.27 -42.60
N GLY A 359 22.27 41.04 -42.76
CA GLY A 359 21.70 40.20 -43.82
C GLY A 359 21.45 38.74 -43.41
N TYR A 360 21.77 38.36 -42.17
CA TYR A 360 21.41 37.07 -41.57
C TYR A 360 20.22 37.18 -40.61
N ASP A 361 19.44 38.26 -40.71
CA ASP A 361 18.21 38.42 -39.94
C ASP A 361 17.25 37.26 -40.23
N ARG A 362 16.47 36.87 -39.21
CA ARG A 362 15.48 35.79 -39.31
C ARG A 362 14.18 36.21 -38.68
N TYR A 363 13.12 35.47 -38.97
CA TYR A 363 11.85 35.65 -38.29
C TYR A 363 11.92 35.20 -36.83
N VAL A 364 10.99 35.74 -36.05
CA VAL A 364 10.89 35.53 -34.61
C VAL A 364 9.48 35.11 -34.29
N TRP A 365 9.34 33.95 -33.63
CA TRP A 365 8.05 33.43 -33.21
C TRP A 365 8.01 33.29 -31.69
N PRO A 366 7.44 34.28 -30.97
CA PRO A 366 7.37 34.24 -29.52
C PRO A 366 6.55 33.07 -29.01
N VAL A 367 7.04 32.43 -27.95
CA VAL A 367 6.36 31.36 -27.21
C VAL A 367 6.28 31.74 -25.73
N ARG A 368 5.23 31.26 -25.07
CA ARG A 368 5.10 31.28 -23.61
C ARG A 368 4.40 30.03 -23.09
N GLY A 369 4.42 29.86 -21.77
CA GLY A 369 4.24 28.53 -21.16
C GLY A 369 5.51 27.69 -21.34
N GLY A 370 5.69 26.63 -20.57
CA GLY A 370 6.92 25.82 -20.63
C GLY A 370 8.16 26.41 -19.93
N GLN A 371 8.04 27.49 -19.14
CA GLN A 371 9.03 27.80 -18.11
C GLN A 371 8.74 26.93 -16.89
N CYS A 372 9.72 26.14 -16.46
CA CYS A 372 9.66 25.34 -15.24
C CYS A 372 9.68 26.27 -14.00
N GLY A 373 8.53 26.85 -13.67
CA GLY A 373 7.90 26.48 -12.40
C GLY A 373 7.09 25.23 -12.73
N SER A 374 7.15 24.21 -11.90
CA SER A 374 6.52 22.94 -12.18
C SER A 374 5.07 23.19 -12.61
N LEU A 375 4.67 22.63 -13.76
CA LEU A 375 3.27 22.23 -13.87
C LEU A 375 3.04 21.41 -12.63
N GLY A 376 2.10 21.82 -11.80
CA GLY A 376 1.99 21.19 -10.53
C GLY A 376 1.87 19.69 -10.73
N ASN A 377 2.85 18.93 -10.23
CA ASN A 377 2.92 17.50 -10.47
C ASN A 377 2.27 16.83 -9.28
N LEU A 378 1.53 15.77 -9.53
CA LEU A 378 1.11 14.82 -8.51
C LEU A 378 1.70 13.50 -8.96
N THR A 379 2.61 12.93 -8.17
CA THR A 379 3.21 11.64 -8.47
C THR A 379 2.95 10.70 -7.31
N ILE A 380 2.17 9.65 -7.54
CA ILE A 380 1.93 8.59 -6.57
C ILE A 380 3.27 7.93 -6.26
N SER A 381 3.62 7.89 -4.99
CA SER A 381 4.82 7.21 -4.51
C SER A 381 4.50 5.93 -3.75
N TYR A 382 3.25 5.74 -3.31
CA TYR A 382 2.79 4.48 -2.73
C TYR A 382 1.27 4.35 -2.73
N PRO A 383 0.72 3.14 -2.99
CA PRO A 383 1.34 2.03 -3.73
C PRO A 383 1.70 2.47 -5.16
N ASN A 384 2.88 2.08 -5.63
CA ASN A 384 3.38 2.49 -6.94
C ASN A 384 3.62 1.32 -7.91
N GLY A 385 3.38 0.08 -7.49
CA GLY A 385 3.38 -1.10 -8.34
C GLY A 385 4.06 -2.31 -7.71
N GLY A 386 3.47 -3.49 -7.92
CA GLY A 386 3.96 -4.77 -7.40
C GLY A 386 3.65 -5.04 -5.92
N GLU A 387 3.15 -4.05 -5.18
CA GLU A 387 2.73 -4.27 -3.79
C GLU A 387 1.46 -5.15 -3.73
N THR A 388 1.22 -5.74 -2.56
CA THR A 388 -0.06 -6.40 -2.25
C THR A 388 -0.71 -5.71 -1.07
N LEU A 389 -1.84 -5.04 -1.32
CA LEU A 389 -2.66 -4.40 -0.30
C LEU A 389 -3.73 -5.37 0.17
N SER A 390 -3.78 -5.54 1.48
CA SER A 390 -4.69 -6.42 2.19
C SER A 390 -6.01 -5.70 2.47
N LYS A 391 -7.12 -6.32 2.10
CA LYS A 391 -8.45 -5.77 2.43
C LYS A 391 -8.62 -5.57 3.93
N GLY A 392 -9.16 -4.42 4.32
CA GLY A 392 -9.38 -4.03 5.72
C GLY A 392 -8.15 -3.52 6.47
N ALA A 393 -6.94 -3.62 5.90
CA ALA A 393 -5.74 -3.04 6.51
C ALA A 393 -5.61 -1.54 6.20
N ASN A 394 -5.00 -0.79 7.11
CA ASN A 394 -4.73 0.64 6.94
C ASN A 394 -3.46 0.84 6.12
N TYR A 395 -3.60 1.53 4.99
CA TYR A 395 -2.48 1.98 4.18
C TYR A 395 -2.47 3.50 4.11
N THR A 396 -1.27 4.05 3.96
CA THR A 396 -1.09 5.48 3.69
C THR A 396 -0.69 5.59 2.23
N ILE A 397 -1.62 6.05 1.39
CA ILE A 397 -1.28 6.48 0.02
C ILE A 397 -0.39 7.70 0.16
N THR A 398 0.75 7.68 -0.53
CA THR A 398 1.67 8.83 -0.56
C THR A 398 1.81 9.32 -1.99
N TRP A 399 1.97 10.63 -2.12
CA TRP A 399 2.31 11.26 -3.38
C TRP A 399 3.22 12.45 -3.13
N ASN A 400 4.02 12.78 -4.15
CA ASN A 400 4.73 14.03 -4.20
C ASN A 400 3.86 15.04 -4.93
N SER A 401 3.75 16.25 -4.35
CA SER A 401 3.14 17.36 -5.05
C SER A 401 4.09 18.53 -5.17
N THR A 402 4.23 19.03 -6.38
CA THR A 402 4.86 20.32 -6.69
C THR A 402 3.79 21.21 -7.28
N ASP A 403 3.80 22.52 -6.99
CA ASP A 403 2.98 23.56 -7.63
C ASP A 403 1.46 23.29 -7.83
N ILE A 404 0.86 22.31 -7.13
CA ILE A 404 -0.59 22.13 -6.94
C ILE A 404 -0.96 22.60 -5.54
N THR A 405 -1.92 23.51 -5.44
CA THR A 405 -2.48 23.99 -4.16
C THR A 405 -3.94 23.56 -4.03
N GLY A 406 -4.42 23.38 -2.79
CA GLY A 406 -5.78 22.95 -2.51
C GLY A 406 -5.89 21.44 -2.26
N THR A 407 -6.85 20.81 -2.94
CA THR A 407 -7.30 19.44 -2.71
C THR A 407 -7.06 18.56 -3.94
N VAL A 408 -6.83 17.27 -3.71
CA VAL A 408 -6.61 16.26 -4.73
C VAL A 408 -7.71 15.21 -4.70
N LYS A 409 -7.97 14.62 -5.86
CA LYS A 409 -8.88 13.49 -6.02
C LYS A 409 -8.05 12.24 -6.28
N ILE A 410 -8.35 11.18 -5.54
CA ILE A 410 -7.68 9.87 -5.61
C ILE A 410 -8.71 8.81 -5.96
N GLU A 411 -8.43 8.05 -7.00
CA GLU A 411 -9.32 7.05 -7.59
C GLU A 411 -8.58 5.71 -7.74
N LEU A 412 -9.32 4.60 -7.65
CA LEU A 412 -8.83 3.25 -7.85
C LEU A 412 -9.39 2.67 -9.15
N TYR A 413 -8.53 2.06 -9.93
CA TYR A 413 -8.83 1.45 -11.22
C TYR A 413 -8.50 -0.04 -11.20
N LYS A 414 -9.24 -0.84 -11.98
CA LYS A 414 -8.97 -2.28 -12.16
C LYS A 414 -8.95 -2.64 -13.64
N GLY A 415 -7.96 -3.42 -14.08
CA GLY A 415 -7.83 -3.86 -15.47
C GLY A 415 -7.30 -2.77 -16.41
N GLY A 416 -6.57 -1.79 -15.85
CA GLY A 416 -5.89 -0.72 -16.59
C GLY A 416 -6.34 0.70 -16.23
N THR A 417 -5.66 1.70 -16.78
CA THR A 417 -5.69 3.12 -16.36
C THR A 417 -6.70 4.00 -17.11
N THR A 418 -7.70 3.41 -17.79
CA THR A 418 -8.69 4.20 -18.55
C THR A 418 -9.87 4.63 -17.68
N SER A 419 -10.47 5.79 -17.97
CA SER A 419 -11.57 6.38 -17.17
C SER A 419 -12.80 5.46 -16.98
N GLY A 420 -13.01 4.50 -17.89
CA GLY A 420 -14.08 3.48 -17.80
C GLY A 420 -13.82 2.33 -16.82
N ASN A 421 -12.59 2.20 -16.30
CA ASN A 421 -12.15 1.14 -15.40
C ASN A 421 -12.13 1.56 -13.92
N LYS A 422 -12.63 2.75 -13.59
CA LYS A 422 -12.71 3.21 -12.20
C LYS A 422 -13.62 2.27 -11.40
N VAL A 423 -13.08 1.70 -10.34
CA VAL A 423 -13.80 0.78 -9.44
C VAL A 423 -14.13 1.39 -8.09
N LEU A 424 -13.37 2.39 -7.65
CA LEU A 424 -13.61 3.09 -6.39
C LEU A 424 -13.09 4.53 -6.45
N GLU A 425 -13.83 5.46 -5.85
CA GLU A 425 -13.32 6.79 -5.53
C GLU A 425 -12.83 6.75 -4.08
N ILE A 426 -11.53 6.89 -3.87
CA ILE A 426 -10.91 6.78 -2.54
C ILE A 426 -11.09 8.10 -1.79
N ALA A 427 -10.85 9.22 -2.48
CA ALA A 427 -11.08 10.55 -1.96
C ALA A 427 -11.52 11.47 -3.09
N SER A 428 -12.64 12.16 -2.91
CA SER A 428 -13.12 13.17 -3.86
C SER A 428 -12.40 14.52 -3.69
N ALA A 429 -11.88 14.79 -2.48
CA ALA A 429 -11.18 16.02 -2.10
C ALA A 429 -10.30 15.80 -0.85
N ALA A 430 -9.16 15.11 -1.00
CA ALA A 430 -8.14 15.01 0.05
C ALA A 430 -7.28 16.28 0.09
N GLU A 431 -6.84 16.72 1.27
CA GLU A 431 -5.87 17.81 1.37
C GLU A 431 -4.59 17.45 0.61
N ASN A 432 -4.04 18.39 -0.18
CA ASN A 432 -2.77 18.17 -0.87
C ASN A 432 -1.56 18.28 0.07
N ASN A 433 -1.47 17.39 1.05
CA ASN A 433 -0.39 17.32 2.04
C ASN A 433 0.56 16.11 1.82
N GLY A 434 0.41 15.44 0.67
CA GLY A 434 1.23 14.30 0.26
C GLY A 434 0.80 12.94 0.83
N VAL A 435 -0.27 12.88 1.63
CA VAL A 435 -0.73 11.64 2.26
C VAL A 435 -2.26 11.51 2.34
N CYS A 436 -2.77 10.29 2.16
CA CYS A 436 -4.18 9.96 2.36
C CYS A 436 -4.32 8.55 2.91
N THR A 437 -5.19 8.34 3.89
CA THR A 437 -5.46 6.99 4.40
C THR A 437 -6.37 6.23 3.45
N PHE A 438 -5.99 5.00 3.13
CA PHE A 438 -6.78 4.07 2.34
C PHE A 438 -6.93 2.74 3.06
N ILE A 439 -8.17 2.29 3.23
CA ILE A 439 -8.52 0.97 3.71
C ILE A 439 -9.24 0.26 2.56
N PRO A 440 -8.59 -0.68 1.84
CA PRO A 440 -9.24 -1.38 0.75
C PRO A 440 -10.46 -2.12 1.29
N PRO A 441 -11.70 -1.79 0.84
CA PRO A 441 -12.89 -2.37 1.44
C PRO A 441 -13.02 -3.85 1.06
N PHE A 442 -13.61 -4.64 1.95
CA PHE A 442 -13.84 -6.08 1.74
C PHE A 442 -14.71 -6.38 0.50
N SER A 443 -15.45 -5.39 -0.01
CA SER A 443 -16.24 -5.49 -1.24
C SER A 443 -15.43 -5.45 -2.52
N LEU A 444 -14.15 -5.06 -2.50
CA LEU A 444 -13.28 -5.16 -3.67
C LEU A 444 -13.00 -6.63 -4.00
N ALA A 445 -13.03 -6.98 -5.28
CA ALA A 445 -12.64 -8.32 -5.73
C ALA A 445 -11.12 -8.51 -5.56
N ASP A 446 -10.65 -9.74 -5.32
CA ASP A 446 -9.21 -10.01 -5.43
C ASP A 446 -8.74 -9.72 -6.88
N GLY A 447 -7.51 -9.27 -7.04
CA GLY A 447 -6.93 -8.98 -8.35
C GLY A 447 -5.51 -8.43 -8.24
N THR A 448 -4.73 -8.66 -9.30
CA THR A 448 -3.32 -8.23 -9.42
C THR A 448 -3.16 -7.05 -10.39
N ASP A 449 -4.28 -6.43 -10.76
CA ASP A 449 -4.44 -5.51 -11.89
C ASP A 449 -5.01 -4.16 -11.44
N TYR A 450 -4.72 -3.74 -10.20
CA TYR A 450 -5.16 -2.47 -9.64
C TYR A 450 -4.16 -1.35 -9.86
N TYR A 451 -4.68 -0.15 -10.10
CA TYR A 451 -3.90 1.08 -10.25
C TYR A 451 -4.52 2.18 -9.42
N LEU A 452 -3.68 3.01 -8.80
CA LEU A 452 -4.12 4.28 -8.24
C LEU A 452 -4.04 5.34 -9.31
N GLY A 453 -5.00 6.26 -9.33
CA GLY A 453 -4.96 7.47 -10.13
C GLY A 453 -5.12 8.68 -9.22
N ILE A 454 -4.30 9.72 -9.43
CA ILE A 454 -4.37 10.98 -8.70
C ILE A 454 -4.57 12.17 -9.65
N SER A 455 -5.29 13.19 -9.20
CA SER A 455 -5.54 14.43 -9.95
C SER A 455 -5.81 15.60 -9.01
N ALA A 456 -5.74 16.82 -9.53
CA ALA A 456 -6.41 17.97 -8.89
C ALA A 456 -7.94 17.72 -8.82
N GLU A 457 -8.63 18.26 -7.80
CA GLU A 457 -10.04 17.98 -7.49
C GLU A 457 -10.99 18.01 -8.72
N SER A 458 -10.88 19.04 -9.57
CA SER A 458 -11.70 19.20 -10.78
C SER A 458 -11.04 18.69 -12.07
N GLY A 459 -9.90 18.00 -11.97
CA GLY A 459 -9.10 17.52 -13.11
C GLY A 459 -9.39 16.07 -13.51
N THR A 460 -8.79 15.67 -14.64
CA THR A 460 -8.60 14.27 -15.00
C THR A 460 -7.38 13.73 -14.28
N VAL A 461 -7.33 12.41 -14.07
CA VAL A 461 -6.14 11.72 -13.51
C VAL A 461 -4.89 12.19 -14.26
N THR A 462 -3.95 12.79 -13.53
CA THR A 462 -2.69 13.33 -14.05
C THR A 462 -1.54 12.36 -13.88
N ASP A 463 -1.69 11.38 -12.98
CA ASP A 463 -0.70 10.36 -12.70
C ASP A 463 -1.37 9.07 -12.22
N PHE A 464 -0.75 7.94 -12.56
CA PHE A 464 -1.15 6.63 -12.07
C PHE A 464 0.04 5.97 -11.38
N SER A 465 -0.22 5.03 -10.48
CA SER A 465 0.84 4.12 -9.99
C SER A 465 1.59 3.49 -11.18
N ASP A 466 2.92 3.50 -11.13
CA ASP A 466 3.82 3.11 -12.24
C ASP A 466 3.58 1.69 -12.76
N SER A 467 3.08 0.79 -11.90
CA SER A 467 2.69 -0.56 -12.28
C SER A 467 1.45 -1.01 -11.51
N ALA A 468 0.86 -2.12 -11.96
CA ALA A 468 -0.25 -2.72 -11.24
C ALA A 468 0.22 -3.19 -9.86
N PHE A 469 -0.59 -2.93 -8.83
CA PHE A 469 -0.48 -3.59 -7.54
C PHE A 469 -1.64 -4.57 -7.36
N SER A 470 -1.50 -5.45 -6.37
CA SER A 470 -2.51 -6.43 -6.03
C SER A 470 -3.36 -5.94 -4.87
N VAL A 471 -4.69 -6.09 -4.97
CA VAL A 471 -5.56 -6.06 -3.80
C VAL A 471 -5.97 -7.50 -3.56
N ALA A 472 -5.58 -8.02 -2.41
CA ALA A 472 -5.87 -9.39 -2.02
C ALA A 472 -6.47 -9.40 -0.62
N THR A 473 -7.28 -10.40 -0.37
CA THR A 473 -7.62 -10.74 1.00
C THR A 473 -6.40 -11.43 1.60
N MET A 474 -5.81 -10.87 2.66
CA MET A 474 -4.57 -11.44 3.22
C MET A 474 -4.86 -12.85 3.75
N PRO A 475 -4.00 -13.85 3.45
CA PRO A 475 -4.05 -15.12 4.16
C PRO A 475 -3.82 -14.86 5.64
N ASN A 476 -4.83 -15.12 6.46
CA ASN A 476 -4.73 -15.05 7.92
C ASN A 476 -5.02 -16.45 8.48
N LEU A 477 -4.16 -16.90 9.39
CA LEU A 477 -4.44 -17.99 10.31
C LEU A 477 -4.29 -17.42 11.72
N THR A 478 -5.31 -17.56 12.56
CA THR A 478 -5.25 -17.08 13.96
C THR A 478 -5.62 -18.22 14.88
N ILE A 479 -4.71 -18.64 15.75
CA ILE A 479 -4.96 -19.64 16.79
C ILE A 479 -5.95 -19.06 17.79
N THR A 480 -7.10 -19.70 17.92
CA THR A 480 -8.15 -19.33 18.87
C THR A 480 -8.03 -20.09 20.18
N TYR A 481 -7.45 -21.31 20.16
CA TYR A 481 -7.18 -22.10 21.37
C TYR A 481 -6.14 -23.20 21.11
N PRO A 482 -5.25 -23.53 22.06
CA PRO A 482 -4.91 -22.73 23.25
C PRO A 482 -4.18 -21.46 22.81
N ASN A 483 -4.48 -20.34 23.44
CA ASN A 483 -4.00 -19.01 23.04
C ASN A 483 -3.25 -18.26 24.15
N GLY A 484 -3.03 -18.87 25.31
CA GLY A 484 -2.18 -18.34 26.37
C GLY A 484 -2.65 -18.64 27.78
N GLY A 485 -1.73 -19.10 28.63
CA GLY A 485 -1.97 -19.35 30.05
C GLY A 485 -2.65 -20.69 30.36
N GLU A 486 -3.03 -21.47 29.34
CA GLU A 486 -3.65 -22.78 29.55
C GLU A 486 -2.68 -23.76 30.21
N LYS A 487 -3.23 -24.60 31.08
CA LYS A 487 -2.50 -25.70 31.70
C LYS A 487 -2.95 -27.02 31.09
N LEU A 488 -2.12 -27.56 30.22
CA LEU A 488 -2.34 -28.84 29.58
C LEU A 488 -1.68 -29.95 30.39
N THR A 489 -2.36 -31.09 30.45
CA THR A 489 -1.89 -32.28 31.16
C THR A 489 -1.44 -33.35 30.18
N LYS A 490 -0.33 -34.01 30.50
CA LYS A 490 0.15 -35.16 29.72
C LYS A 490 -0.91 -36.26 29.67
N GLY A 491 -1.17 -36.79 28.48
CA GLY A 491 -2.23 -37.77 28.22
C GLY A 491 -3.65 -37.19 28.13
N GLY A 492 -3.85 -35.89 28.39
CA GLY A 492 -5.11 -35.20 28.12
C GLY A 492 -5.34 -34.99 26.64
N ASN A 493 -6.60 -34.93 26.21
CA ASN A 493 -6.95 -34.73 24.81
C ASN A 493 -7.41 -33.27 24.59
N TYR A 494 -6.71 -32.53 23.74
CA TYR A 494 -6.94 -31.09 23.53
C TYR A 494 -7.13 -30.80 22.04
N THR A 495 -8.09 -29.93 21.73
CA THR A 495 -8.35 -29.52 20.34
C THR A 495 -7.79 -28.13 20.13
N ILE A 496 -6.73 -28.03 19.34
CA ILE A 496 -6.23 -26.76 18.81
C ILE A 496 -7.28 -26.25 17.82
N THR A 497 -7.64 -24.98 17.92
CA THR A 497 -8.58 -24.34 16.99
C THR A 497 -7.97 -23.08 16.42
N TRP A 498 -8.35 -22.75 15.19
CA TRP A 498 -7.92 -21.53 14.54
C TRP A 498 -8.99 -21.02 13.57
N ASP A 499 -8.97 -19.71 13.35
CA ASP A 499 -9.69 -19.08 12.25
C ASP A 499 -8.75 -18.97 11.05
N SER A 500 -9.29 -19.17 9.85
CA SER A 500 -8.54 -18.96 8.62
C SER A 500 -9.30 -18.13 7.61
N THR A 501 -8.60 -17.22 6.92
CA THR A 501 -9.13 -16.43 5.80
C THR A 501 -8.16 -16.52 4.65
N SER A 502 -8.63 -16.83 3.44
CA SER A 502 -7.80 -16.89 2.22
C SER A 502 -6.58 -17.81 2.27
N VAL A 503 -6.58 -18.79 3.19
CA VAL A 503 -5.64 -19.92 3.22
C VAL A 503 -6.36 -21.15 2.67
N THR A 504 -5.88 -21.69 1.56
CA THR A 504 -6.39 -22.90 0.93
C THR A 504 -5.35 -24.01 1.01
N GLY A 505 -5.78 -25.27 1.15
CA GLY A 505 -4.87 -26.41 1.26
C GLY A 505 -4.66 -26.84 2.71
N SER A 506 -3.48 -27.38 3.00
CA SER A 506 -3.15 -27.91 4.33
C SER A 506 -2.43 -26.88 5.19
N VAL A 507 -2.47 -27.07 6.51
CA VAL A 507 -1.67 -26.34 7.50
C VAL A 507 -0.75 -27.30 8.26
N ALA A 508 0.39 -26.79 8.73
CA ALA A 508 1.30 -27.50 9.62
C ALA A 508 1.18 -26.94 11.04
N ILE A 509 1.25 -27.81 12.05
CA ILE A 509 1.10 -27.44 13.47
C ILE A 509 2.29 -27.97 14.26
N GLY A 510 2.92 -27.10 15.04
CA GLY A 510 4.07 -27.40 15.88
C GLY A 510 3.88 -26.99 17.33
N LEU A 511 4.57 -27.71 18.22
CA LEU A 511 4.75 -27.34 19.63
C LEU A 511 6.16 -26.78 19.81
N TYR A 512 6.29 -25.60 20.40
CA TYR A 512 7.52 -24.81 20.53
C TYR A 512 7.86 -24.53 22.00
N LYS A 513 9.12 -24.21 22.32
CA LYS A 513 9.60 -23.88 23.69
C LYS A 513 10.60 -22.71 23.71
N SER A 514 10.47 -21.83 24.70
CA SER A 514 11.25 -20.60 24.98
C SER A 514 11.12 -19.44 23.96
N GLY A 515 10.87 -18.24 24.49
CA GLY A 515 10.37 -17.07 23.74
C GLY A 515 11.33 -16.44 22.72
N THR A 516 10.95 -16.53 21.44
CA THR A 516 10.86 -15.50 20.39
C THR A 516 10.48 -16.21 19.09
N GLU A 517 10.10 -15.47 18.05
CA GLU A 517 9.55 -15.89 16.74
C GLU A 517 10.42 -16.89 15.91
N ALA A 518 11.46 -17.47 16.50
CA ALA A 518 12.34 -18.49 15.95
C ALA A 518 12.66 -19.64 16.95
N GLY A 519 11.73 -19.97 17.85
CA GLY A 519 11.90 -21.09 18.80
C GLY A 519 12.11 -22.45 18.10
N ASN A 520 12.90 -23.34 18.71
CA ASN A 520 13.05 -24.71 18.20
C ASN A 520 11.72 -25.47 18.33
N ILE A 521 11.33 -26.17 17.27
CA ILE A 521 10.20 -27.10 17.35
C ILE A 521 10.56 -28.24 18.32
N VAL A 522 9.77 -28.38 19.38
CA VAL A 522 9.89 -29.47 20.34
C VAL A 522 9.26 -30.73 19.78
N LEU A 523 8.10 -30.57 19.14
CA LEU A 523 7.35 -31.66 18.54
C LEU A 523 6.55 -31.17 17.34
N GLN A 524 6.70 -31.83 16.20
CA GLN A 524 5.78 -31.67 15.08
C GLN A 524 4.47 -32.38 15.44
N LEU A 525 3.41 -31.62 15.68
CA LEU A 525 2.10 -32.18 16.00
C LEU A 525 1.41 -32.69 14.72
N ALA A 526 1.48 -31.91 13.64
CA ALA A 526 1.04 -32.30 12.30
C ALA A 526 1.95 -31.68 11.24
N ALA A 527 2.53 -32.48 10.35
CA ALA A 527 3.32 -31.96 9.22
C ALA A 527 2.43 -31.38 8.11
N ALA A 528 1.21 -31.90 7.98
CA ALA A 528 0.13 -31.39 7.14
C ALA A 528 -1.21 -31.90 7.70
N THR A 529 -2.18 -31.02 7.85
CA THR A 529 -3.58 -31.34 8.20
C THR A 529 -4.50 -30.38 7.45
N ASP A 530 -5.75 -30.80 7.21
CA ASP A 530 -6.72 -29.98 6.49
C ASP A 530 -6.91 -28.63 7.20
N ASN A 531 -7.03 -27.54 6.44
CA ASN A 531 -7.36 -26.23 7.00
C ASN A 531 -8.87 -26.13 7.35
N ASP A 532 -9.35 -26.97 8.26
CA ASP A 532 -10.77 -27.08 8.66
C ASP A 532 -11.10 -26.38 10.00
N GLY A 533 -10.10 -25.70 10.58
CA GLY A 533 -10.21 -24.89 11.80
C GLY A 533 -9.94 -25.65 13.10
N GLN A 534 -9.58 -26.94 13.06
CA GLN A 534 -9.33 -27.72 14.27
C GLN A 534 -8.31 -28.86 14.12
N TYR A 535 -7.57 -29.13 15.18
CA TYR A 535 -6.66 -30.27 15.26
C TYR A 535 -6.56 -30.81 16.67
N THR A 536 -6.81 -32.10 16.85
CA THR A 536 -6.77 -32.73 18.16
C THR A 536 -5.39 -33.31 18.46
N PHE A 537 -4.81 -32.96 19.62
CA PHE A 537 -3.52 -33.47 20.08
C PHE A 537 -3.55 -33.94 21.54
N THR A 538 -2.69 -34.92 21.82
CA THR A 538 -2.49 -35.48 23.16
C THR A 538 -1.03 -35.27 23.56
N PRO A 539 -0.72 -34.41 24.54
CA PRO A 539 0.66 -34.20 24.99
C PRO A 539 1.25 -35.52 25.50
N SER A 540 2.37 -35.95 24.90
CA SER A 540 3.02 -37.20 25.25
C SER A 540 3.56 -37.20 26.69
N PHE A 541 3.54 -38.37 27.35
CA PHE A 541 4.21 -38.56 28.64
C PHE A 541 5.72 -38.36 28.59
N SER A 542 6.33 -38.39 27.41
CA SER A 542 7.75 -38.13 27.20
C SER A 542 8.13 -36.64 27.12
N LEU A 543 7.15 -35.73 27.04
CA LEU A 543 7.42 -34.29 27.08
C LEU A 543 7.90 -33.90 28.47
N GLU A 544 8.85 -32.96 28.55
CA GLU A 544 9.28 -32.39 29.83
C GLU A 544 8.19 -31.50 30.42
N ASP A 545 8.10 -31.41 31.75
CA ASP A 545 7.25 -30.41 32.39
C ASP A 545 7.81 -29.00 32.10
N GLY A 546 6.95 -28.04 31.79
CA GLY A 546 7.36 -26.67 31.47
C GLY A 546 6.19 -25.71 31.35
N SER A 547 6.47 -24.42 31.57
CA SER A 547 5.49 -23.32 31.50
C SER A 547 5.74 -22.36 30.32
N ASP A 548 6.62 -22.76 29.41
CA ASP A 548 7.18 -21.96 28.32
C ASP A 548 6.86 -22.53 26.93
N TYR A 549 5.76 -23.29 26.82
CA TYR A 549 5.32 -23.89 25.57
C TYR A 549 4.43 -22.94 24.75
N TYR A 550 4.49 -23.07 23.42
CA TYR A 550 3.65 -22.34 22.47
C TYR A 550 3.13 -23.28 21.38
N ILE A 551 1.91 -23.02 20.89
CA ILE A 551 1.42 -23.63 19.65
C ILE A 551 1.73 -22.68 18.49
N GLY A 552 2.25 -23.21 17.39
CA GLY A 552 2.45 -22.45 16.15
C GLY A 552 1.75 -23.15 14.98
N ILE A 553 1.19 -22.35 14.06
CA ILE A 553 0.51 -22.80 12.85
C ILE A 553 1.12 -22.14 11.60
N THR A 554 1.28 -22.91 10.53
CA THR A 554 1.98 -22.49 9.30
C THR A 554 1.23 -22.95 8.05
N ALA A 555 1.11 -22.08 7.05
CA ALA A 555 0.56 -22.44 5.73
C ALA A 555 1.60 -23.15 4.83
N GLU A 556 1.14 -24.05 3.95
CA GLU A 556 1.96 -24.96 3.12
C GLU A 556 2.97 -24.27 2.15
N MET A 557 2.94 -22.94 1.99
CA MET A 557 3.87 -22.18 1.12
C MET A 557 4.84 -21.21 1.85
N GLY A 558 5.06 -21.38 3.16
CA GLY A 558 6.28 -20.89 3.81
C GLY A 558 6.25 -19.47 4.38
N ALA A 559 5.73 -19.37 5.60
CA ALA A 559 6.18 -18.61 6.77
C ALA A 559 5.20 -18.94 7.91
N VAL A 560 5.65 -19.02 9.17
CA VAL A 560 4.73 -19.22 10.32
C VAL A 560 3.74 -18.05 10.35
N THR A 561 2.46 -18.34 10.31
CA THR A 561 1.40 -17.32 10.21
C THR A 561 0.95 -16.83 11.58
N ASP A 562 1.03 -17.68 12.62
CA ASP A 562 0.62 -17.30 13.97
C ASP A 562 1.15 -18.23 15.07
N PHE A 563 1.22 -17.71 16.30
CA PHE A 563 1.53 -18.42 17.54
C PHE A 563 0.48 -18.11 18.61
N SER A 564 0.32 -18.99 19.59
CA SER A 564 -0.47 -18.67 20.79
C SER A 564 0.06 -17.39 21.45
N ASN A 565 -0.82 -16.46 21.81
CA ASN A 565 -0.47 -15.10 22.28
C ASN A 565 0.37 -15.06 23.57
N SER A 566 0.32 -16.10 24.39
CA SER A 566 1.17 -16.27 25.57
C SER A 566 1.58 -17.73 25.72
N SER A 567 2.57 -18.01 26.57
CA SER A 567 2.96 -19.38 26.86
C SER A 567 1.83 -20.15 27.55
N LEU A 568 1.74 -21.43 27.23
CA LEU A 568 0.97 -22.44 27.95
C LEU A 568 1.91 -23.31 28.78
N SER A 569 1.38 -23.96 29.82
CA SER A 569 2.13 -24.96 30.58
C SER A 569 1.69 -26.36 30.20
N ILE A 570 2.66 -27.23 29.95
CA ILE A 570 2.43 -28.67 29.82
C ILE A 570 3.07 -29.32 31.04
N GLY A 571 2.24 -29.93 31.87
CA GLY A 571 2.67 -30.60 33.08
C GLY A 571 2.08 -32.01 33.19
N SER A 572 2.68 -32.82 34.05
CA SER A 572 2.03 -34.05 34.52
C SER A 572 0.70 -33.70 35.20
N ALA A 573 -0.37 -34.48 35.02
CA ALA A 573 -1.63 -34.22 35.74
C ALA A 573 -1.39 -34.22 37.27
N PRO A 574 -2.11 -33.39 38.07
CA PRO A 574 -1.96 -33.40 39.52
C PRO A 574 -2.21 -34.81 40.08
N ASP A 575 -1.29 -35.29 40.91
CA ASP A 575 -1.37 -36.64 41.46
C ASP A 575 -2.68 -36.80 42.27
N PRO A 576 -3.53 -37.80 41.94
CA PRO A 576 -4.82 -37.97 42.59
C PRO A 576 -4.72 -38.19 44.11
N ALA A 577 -3.63 -38.77 44.63
CA ALA A 577 -3.43 -38.91 46.06
C ALA A 577 -3.17 -37.55 46.73
N CYS A 578 -2.44 -36.66 46.08
CA CYS A 578 -2.18 -35.30 46.55
C CYS A 578 -3.46 -34.44 46.55
N VAL A 579 -4.18 -34.42 45.42
CA VAL A 579 -5.43 -33.67 45.28
C VAL A 579 -6.48 -34.15 46.29
N SER A 580 -6.64 -35.47 46.44
CA SER A 580 -7.53 -36.06 47.45
C SER A 580 -7.21 -35.55 48.85
N GLN A 581 -5.93 -35.45 49.22
CA GLN A 581 -5.52 -35.02 50.55
C GLN A 581 -5.74 -33.51 50.76
N LYS A 582 -5.56 -32.68 49.73
CA LYS A 582 -5.89 -31.24 49.75
C LYS A 582 -7.40 -31.00 49.91
N VAL A 583 -8.25 -31.70 49.15
CA VAL A 583 -9.73 -31.64 49.31
C VAL A 583 -10.15 -32.07 50.72
N LYS A 584 -9.48 -33.08 51.29
CA LYS A 584 -9.71 -33.51 52.68
C LYS A 584 -9.34 -32.42 53.69
N THR A 585 -8.25 -31.69 53.46
CA THR A 585 -7.85 -30.56 54.29
C THR A 585 -8.89 -29.42 54.22
N ALA A 586 -9.41 -29.10 53.02
CA ALA A 586 -10.50 -28.13 52.84
C ALA A 586 -11.78 -28.53 53.63
N SER A 587 -12.12 -29.82 53.63
CA SER A 587 -13.24 -30.34 54.44
C SER A 587 -13.09 -30.08 55.95
N THR A 588 -11.84 -29.98 56.42
CA THR A 588 -11.51 -29.71 57.82
C THR A 588 -11.61 -28.22 58.11
N LEU A 589 -11.20 -27.35 57.17
CA LEU A 589 -11.36 -25.91 57.27
C LEU A 589 -12.84 -25.51 57.38
N CYS A 590 -13.73 -26.11 56.57
CA CYS A 590 -15.18 -25.90 56.68
C CYS A 590 -15.71 -26.16 58.10
N THR A 591 -15.16 -27.16 58.81
CA THR A 591 -15.53 -27.44 60.20
C THR A 591 -14.88 -26.45 61.19
N ALA A 592 -13.67 -25.98 60.92
CA ALA A 592 -12.99 -25.02 61.77
C ALA A 592 -13.68 -23.65 61.74
N LEU A 593 -13.93 -23.10 60.54
CA LEU A 593 -14.54 -21.79 60.35
C LEU A 593 -15.98 -21.74 60.84
N ILE A 594 -16.79 -22.78 60.56
CA ILE A 594 -18.16 -22.81 61.08
C ILE A 594 -18.19 -22.81 62.61
N ASN A 595 -17.18 -23.39 63.28
CA ASN A 595 -17.09 -23.36 64.73
C ASN A 595 -16.73 -21.96 65.26
N CYS A 596 -16.02 -21.15 64.48
CA CYS A 596 -15.79 -19.72 64.78
C CYS A 596 -17.12 -18.95 64.68
N TRP A 597 -17.84 -19.08 63.57
CA TRP A 597 -19.14 -18.42 63.37
C TRP A 597 -20.22 -18.88 64.38
N VAL A 598 -20.18 -20.15 64.81
CA VAL A 598 -21.03 -20.66 65.89
C VAL A 598 -20.71 -20.05 67.26
N LYS A 599 -19.46 -19.63 67.50
CA LYS A 599 -19.09 -18.91 68.72
C LYS A 599 -19.55 -17.47 68.64
N GLU A 600 -19.38 -16.83 67.48
CA GLU A 600 -19.85 -15.47 67.18
C GLU A 600 -21.36 -15.35 67.42
N ILE A 601 -22.17 -16.20 66.78
CA ILE A 601 -23.63 -16.13 66.93
C ILE A 601 -24.11 -16.36 68.38
N LYS A 602 -23.29 -17.02 69.21
CA LYS A 602 -23.59 -17.28 70.62
C LYS A 602 -23.12 -16.19 71.55
N ASP A 603 -22.27 -15.27 71.09
CA ASP A 603 -21.70 -14.23 71.91
C ASP A 603 -22.56 -12.97 71.92
N VAL A 604 -23.66 -13.06 72.67
CA VAL A 604 -24.63 -11.96 72.85
C VAL A 604 -24.00 -10.72 73.52
N LYS A 605 -22.76 -10.81 74.05
CA LYS A 605 -22.07 -9.70 74.74
C LYS A 605 -21.00 -9.01 73.89
N GLY A 606 -20.75 -9.47 72.66
CA GLY A 606 -19.80 -8.85 71.73
C GLY A 606 -18.34 -8.79 72.24
N LYS A 607 -17.90 -9.82 72.96
CA LYS A 607 -16.52 -9.99 73.46
C LYS A 607 -15.66 -10.90 72.60
N TYR A 608 -16.25 -11.60 71.64
CA TYR A 608 -15.60 -12.52 70.74
C TYR A 608 -15.29 -11.80 69.43
N GLU A 609 -14.01 -11.76 69.06
CA GLU A 609 -13.56 -11.18 67.80
C GLU A 609 -13.36 -12.31 66.79
N VAL A 610 -14.41 -12.60 66.00
CA VAL A 610 -14.40 -13.74 65.07
C VAL A 610 -13.22 -13.71 64.08
N LYS A 611 -12.78 -12.52 63.66
CA LYS A 611 -11.69 -12.31 62.69
C LYS A 611 -10.36 -12.92 63.14
N ASP A 612 -10.04 -12.86 64.44
CA ASP A 612 -8.81 -13.45 64.99
C ASP A 612 -8.81 -14.98 64.87
N PHE A 613 -9.97 -15.60 65.06
CA PHE A 613 -10.13 -17.05 65.06
C PHE A 613 -10.33 -17.62 63.66
N THR A 614 -10.97 -16.88 62.75
CA THR A 614 -11.03 -17.26 61.33
C THR A 614 -9.65 -17.12 60.69
N GLY A 615 -8.91 -16.05 61.00
CA GLY A 615 -7.50 -15.90 60.59
C GLY A 615 -6.60 -17.04 61.07
N LEU A 616 -6.71 -17.44 62.34
CA LEU A 616 -5.97 -18.60 62.88
C LEU A 616 -6.37 -19.92 62.23
N ALA A 617 -7.66 -20.10 61.89
CA ALA A 617 -8.15 -21.30 61.20
C ALA A 617 -7.59 -21.40 59.77
N THR A 618 -7.59 -20.29 59.02
CA THR A 618 -7.03 -20.21 57.67
C THR A 618 -5.50 -20.36 57.68
N GLN A 619 -4.81 -19.81 58.68
CA GLN A 619 -3.37 -20.03 58.86
C GLN A 619 -3.03 -21.51 59.10
N LYS A 620 -3.77 -22.17 60.00
CA LYS A 620 -3.59 -23.62 60.26
C LYS A 620 -3.93 -24.46 59.02
N PHE A 621 -4.88 -23.99 58.21
CA PHE A 621 -5.22 -24.62 56.95
C PHE A 621 -4.06 -24.52 55.95
N GLY A 622 -3.43 -23.36 55.77
CA GLY A 622 -2.24 -23.21 54.93
C GLY A 622 -1.12 -24.20 55.31
N ILE A 623 -0.80 -24.29 56.60
CA ILE A 623 0.21 -25.26 57.09
C ILE A 623 -0.19 -26.72 56.79
N ALA A 624 -1.47 -27.07 56.96
CA ALA A 624 -1.97 -28.41 56.68
C ALA A 624 -2.06 -28.71 55.16
N TRP A 625 -2.26 -27.68 54.35
CA TRP A 625 -2.27 -27.72 52.90
C TRP A 625 -0.87 -28.00 52.35
N ASP A 626 0.14 -27.27 52.81
CA ASP A 626 1.54 -27.48 52.43
C ASP A 626 2.05 -28.84 52.93
N LYS A 627 1.57 -29.29 54.10
CA LYS A 627 1.89 -30.64 54.58
C LYS A 627 1.26 -31.75 53.74
N ALA A 628 0.11 -31.49 53.10
CA ALA A 628 -0.50 -32.43 52.16
C ALA A 628 0.37 -32.61 50.90
N GLN A 629 1.10 -31.57 50.48
CA GLN A 629 2.07 -31.61 49.39
C GLN A 629 3.23 -32.58 49.67
N ASN A 630 3.70 -32.66 50.93
CA ASN A 630 4.89 -33.42 51.31
C ASN A 630 4.64 -34.87 51.75
N LYS A 631 3.38 -35.35 51.80
CA LYS A 631 3.01 -36.65 52.42
C LYS A 631 2.57 -37.73 51.42
N ALA A 632 2.59 -37.44 50.12
CA ALA A 632 2.52 -38.47 49.09
C ALA A 632 3.95 -38.97 48.81
N VAL A 633 4.16 -40.28 48.81
CA VAL A 633 5.44 -40.96 49.04
C VAL A 633 6.47 -40.65 47.94
N GLY A 634 7.68 -40.22 48.32
CA GLY A 634 8.95 -40.27 47.57
C GLY A 634 8.95 -40.00 46.06
N GLU A 635 9.57 -38.87 45.68
CA GLU A 635 9.85 -38.38 44.30
C GLU A 635 8.69 -37.63 43.60
N VAL A 636 8.96 -36.34 43.37
CA VAL A 636 8.36 -35.39 42.40
C VAL A 636 6.92 -35.71 41.96
N LEU A 637 5.96 -35.65 42.90
CA LEU A 637 4.53 -35.68 42.57
C LEU A 637 4.06 -34.27 42.25
N ASN A 638 3.43 -34.07 41.08
CA ASN A 638 2.78 -32.80 40.77
C ASN A 638 1.57 -32.62 41.69
N CYS A 639 1.66 -31.64 42.59
CA CYS A 639 0.63 -31.33 43.59
C CYS A 639 -0.08 -30.00 43.30
N ASP A 640 0.12 -29.41 42.12
CA ASP A 640 -0.39 -28.08 41.77
C ASP A 640 -1.90 -28.11 41.48
N ALA A 641 -2.68 -28.22 42.55
CA ALA A 641 -4.12 -28.06 42.58
C ALA A 641 -4.44 -26.88 43.50
N GLY A 642 -4.68 -25.71 42.91
CA GLY A 642 -5.08 -24.46 43.57
C GLY A 642 -4.11 -23.91 44.64
N SER A 643 -4.29 -22.63 44.98
CA SER A 643 -3.56 -22.01 46.10
C SER A 643 -4.30 -22.20 47.44
N ALA A 644 -3.55 -22.36 48.54
CA ALA A 644 -4.14 -22.44 49.87
C ALA A 644 -4.85 -21.13 50.27
N GLU A 645 -4.33 -20.00 49.80
CA GLU A 645 -4.88 -18.68 50.10
C GLU A 645 -6.26 -18.51 49.45
N GLU A 646 -6.36 -18.73 48.14
CA GLU A 646 -7.60 -18.59 47.37
C GLU A 646 -8.71 -19.52 47.86
N ILE A 647 -8.39 -20.78 48.13
CA ILE A 647 -9.36 -21.77 48.63
C ILE A 647 -9.76 -21.43 50.07
N GLY A 648 -8.80 -20.95 50.87
CA GLY A 648 -9.05 -20.51 52.24
C GLY A 648 -10.04 -19.34 52.29
N VAL A 649 -9.83 -18.32 51.45
CA VAL A 649 -10.70 -17.15 51.29
C VAL A 649 -12.08 -17.59 50.79
N THR A 650 -12.14 -18.38 49.71
CA THR A 650 -13.40 -18.88 49.14
C THR A 650 -14.28 -19.59 50.18
N ILE A 651 -13.69 -20.43 51.03
CA ILE A 651 -14.42 -21.13 52.10
C ILE A 651 -14.84 -20.17 53.20
N ASN A 652 -13.97 -19.22 53.58
CA ASN A 652 -14.29 -18.23 54.61
C ASN A 652 -15.48 -17.36 54.20
N ASP A 653 -15.43 -16.79 53.01
CA ASP A 653 -16.44 -15.84 52.54
C ASP A 653 -17.80 -16.52 52.36
N ALA A 654 -17.84 -17.70 51.75
CA ALA A 654 -19.09 -18.45 51.61
C ALA A 654 -19.70 -18.86 52.97
N LEU A 655 -18.87 -19.17 53.97
CA LEU A 655 -19.36 -19.48 55.32
C LEU A 655 -19.76 -18.22 56.10
N GLU A 656 -19.14 -17.08 55.82
CA GLU A 656 -19.53 -15.77 56.32
C GLU A 656 -20.89 -15.36 55.76
N ASP A 657 -21.16 -15.57 54.48
CA ASP A 657 -22.48 -15.33 53.87
C ASP A 657 -23.57 -16.22 54.46
N ILE A 658 -23.26 -17.49 54.70
CA ILE A 658 -24.16 -18.42 55.41
C ILE A 658 -24.41 -17.93 56.84
N TYR A 659 -23.37 -17.44 57.52
CA TYR A 659 -23.50 -16.82 58.85
C TYR A 659 -24.39 -15.59 58.81
N ASN A 660 -24.16 -14.66 57.89
CA ASN A 660 -24.91 -13.43 57.77
C ASN A 660 -26.39 -13.69 57.51
N GLN A 661 -26.71 -14.65 56.63
CA GLN A 661 -28.10 -15.05 56.38
C GLN A 661 -28.76 -15.65 57.62
N ILE A 662 -28.08 -16.55 58.34
CA ILE A 662 -28.66 -17.13 59.56
C ILE A 662 -28.79 -16.09 60.68
N ASN A 663 -27.81 -15.18 60.80
CA ASN A 663 -27.76 -14.17 61.83
C ASN A 663 -28.84 -13.09 61.62
N SER A 664 -29.15 -12.72 60.37
CA SER A 664 -30.23 -11.77 60.07
C SER A 664 -31.61 -12.25 60.53
N GLU A 665 -31.80 -13.58 60.59
CA GLU A 665 -33.01 -14.22 61.09
C GLU A 665 -32.93 -14.63 62.57
N THR A 666 -31.79 -14.36 63.23
CA THR A 666 -31.55 -14.70 64.63
C THR A 666 -31.84 -13.49 65.54
N ASP A 667 -32.85 -13.63 66.40
CA ASP A 667 -33.10 -12.69 67.48
C ASP A 667 -32.05 -12.88 68.59
N GLN A 668 -31.06 -11.98 68.63
CA GLN A 668 -29.97 -11.98 69.61
C GLN A 668 -30.45 -11.77 71.06
N GLY A 669 -31.66 -11.21 71.26
CA GLY A 669 -32.29 -11.11 72.58
C GLY A 669 -32.88 -12.43 73.08
N ASN A 670 -33.05 -13.43 72.21
CA ASN A 670 -33.72 -14.69 72.50
C ASN A 670 -32.76 -15.89 72.46
N LYS A 671 -32.45 -16.46 73.63
CA LYS A 671 -31.55 -17.62 73.78
C LYS A 671 -31.98 -18.84 72.94
N ASN A 672 -33.27 -19.04 72.71
CA ASN A 672 -33.75 -20.14 71.87
C ASN A 672 -33.50 -19.85 70.38
N SER A 673 -33.58 -18.58 69.96
CA SER A 673 -33.29 -18.14 68.59
C SER A 673 -31.79 -18.28 68.28
N VAL A 674 -30.92 -17.80 69.18
CA VAL A 674 -29.47 -18.03 69.13
C VAL A 674 -29.12 -19.53 69.10
N SER A 675 -29.81 -20.35 69.90
CA SER A 675 -29.61 -21.80 69.86
C SER A 675 -30.02 -22.41 68.51
N LEU A 676 -31.06 -21.89 67.86
CA LEU A 676 -31.50 -22.33 66.54
C LEU A 676 -30.45 -21.97 65.49
N GLY A 677 -30.06 -20.69 65.39
CA GLY A 677 -29.06 -20.22 64.44
C GLY A 677 -27.74 -20.99 64.57
N SER A 678 -27.26 -21.20 65.80
CA SER A 678 -26.05 -22.01 66.02
C SER A 678 -26.18 -23.49 65.61
N THR A 679 -27.40 -24.04 65.61
CA THR A 679 -27.66 -25.41 65.17
C THR A 679 -27.70 -25.50 63.65
N LEU A 680 -28.30 -24.50 62.99
CA LEU A 680 -28.34 -24.39 61.54
C LEU A 680 -26.93 -24.21 60.95
N LEU A 681 -26.11 -23.34 61.55
CA LEU A 681 -24.70 -23.19 61.17
C LEU A 681 -23.93 -24.50 61.26
N LYS A 682 -24.05 -25.22 62.39
CA LYS A 682 -23.40 -26.54 62.54
C LYS A 682 -23.85 -27.54 61.49
N ALA A 683 -25.13 -27.52 61.10
CA ALA A 683 -25.64 -28.40 60.06
C ALA A 683 -25.01 -28.04 58.70
N ALA A 684 -24.91 -26.74 58.37
CA ALA A 684 -24.30 -26.23 57.16
C ALA A 684 -22.81 -26.62 57.05
N GLY A 685 -21.99 -26.31 58.05
CA GLY A 685 -20.56 -26.66 58.00
C GLY A 685 -20.29 -28.16 58.00
N LYS A 686 -21.16 -28.97 58.64
CA LYS A 686 -21.07 -30.43 58.57
C LYS A 686 -21.39 -30.95 57.17
N ARG A 687 -22.37 -30.35 56.48
CA ARG A 687 -22.69 -30.69 55.08
C ARG A 687 -21.51 -30.39 54.17
N CYS A 688 -20.93 -29.18 54.23
CA CYS A 688 -19.71 -28.84 53.48
C CYS A 688 -18.60 -29.88 53.71
N SER A 689 -18.28 -30.17 54.98
CA SER A 689 -17.24 -31.14 55.33
C SER A 689 -17.53 -32.54 54.77
N SER A 690 -18.79 -32.98 54.80
CA SER A 690 -19.19 -34.30 54.29
C SER A 690 -19.10 -34.41 52.77
N LEU A 691 -19.50 -33.37 52.04
CA LEU A 691 -19.41 -33.33 50.57
C LEU A 691 -17.96 -33.38 50.10
N LEU A 692 -17.10 -32.51 50.65
CA LEU A 692 -15.67 -32.50 50.32
C LEU A 692 -14.98 -33.82 50.71
N LYS A 693 -15.37 -34.48 51.80
CA LYS A 693 -14.85 -35.83 52.13
C LYS A 693 -15.26 -36.89 51.12
N ALA A 694 -16.49 -36.82 50.59
CA ALA A 694 -16.95 -37.72 49.54
C ALA A 694 -16.13 -37.52 48.26
N ARG A 695 -15.89 -36.26 47.87
CA ARG A 695 -15.05 -35.90 46.71
C ARG A 695 -13.60 -36.33 46.88
N SER A 696 -13.00 -36.08 48.04
CA SER A 696 -11.65 -36.55 48.38
C SER A 696 -11.51 -38.06 48.20
N ALA A 697 -12.45 -38.85 48.73
CA ALA A 697 -12.42 -40.31 48.61
C ALA A 697 -12.59 -40.80 47.17
N TYR A 698 -13.37 -40.08 46.36
CA TYR A 698 -13.55 -40.38 44.94
C TYR A 698 -12.26 -40.12 44.14
N ILE A 699 -11.64 -38.96 44.34
CA ILE A 699 -10.40 -38.55 43.65
C ILE A 699 -9.27 -39.56 43.90
N LYS A 700 -9.16 -40.11 45.11
CA LYS A 700 -8.08 -41.02 45.49
C LYS A 700 -8.00 -42.33 44.67
N ASP A 701 -9.13 -42.86 44.19
CA ASP A 701 -9.22 -44.22 43.64
C ASP A 701 -10.02 -44.24 42.32
N LYS A 702 -9.54 -43.54 41.29
CA LYS A 702 -10.22 -43.27 40.02
C LYS A 702 -10.33 -44.50 39.07
N ALA A 703 -10.98 -45.58 39.52
CA ALA A 703 -11.29 -46.77 38.71
C ALA A 703 -12.80 -46.92 38.43
N ALA A 704 -13.15 -47.53 37.31
CA ALA A 704 -14.53 -47.76 36.86
C ALA A 704 -15.40 -48.44 37.95
N ASN A 705 -16.68 -48.01 38.08
CA ASN A 705 -17.68 -48.38 39.11
C ASN A 705 -17.70 -47.59 40.44
N LYS A 706 -17.23 -46.34 40.50
CA LYS A 706 -17.33 -45.52 41.72
C LYS A 706 -18.22 -44.28 41.66
N ASP A 707 -18.80 -43.91 40.52
CA ASP A 707 -19.75 -42.79 40.45
C ASP A 707 -20.97 -43.03 41.34
N ALA A 708 -21.53 -44.25 41.30
CA ALA A 708 -22.60 -44.68 42.22
C ALA A 708 -22.22 -44.60 43.71
N LYS A 709 -20.93 -44.75 44.06
CA LYS A 709 -20.46 -44.62 45.45
C LYS A 709 -20.35 -43.14 45.86
N LEU A 710 -19.94 -42.27 44.94
CA LEU A 710 -19.94 -40.84 45.15
C LEU A 710 -21.36 -40.32 45.32
N ASP A 711 -22.28 -40.70 44.42
CA ASP A 711 -23.70 -40.33 44.49
C ASP A 711 -24.33 -40.77 45.81
N ALA A 712 -24.05 -42.00 46.24
CA ALA A 712 -24.51 -42.51 47.54
C ALA A 712 -23.95 -41.71 48.73
N ALA A 713 -22.68 -41.27 48.66
CA ALA A 713 -22.06 -40.46 49.71
C ALA A 713 -22.62 -39.03 49.75
N ILE A 714 -22.86 -38.41 48.59
CA ILE A 714 -23.51 -37.11 48.45
C ILE A 714 -24.96 -37.18 48.96
N ALA A 715 -25.73 -38.19 48.55
CA ALA A 715 -27.09 -38.42 49.02
C ALA A 715 -27.15 -38.60 50.54
N LYS A 716 -26.17 -39.30 51.13
CA LYS A 716 -26.04 -39.45 52.59
C LYS A 716 -25.74 -38.12 53.28
N ALA A 717 -24.87 -37.27 52.72
CA ALA A 717 -24.60 -35.94 53.24
C ALA A 717 -25.85 -35.04 53.22
N ASN A 718 -26.57 -35.03 52.09
CA ASN A 718 -27.83 -34.28 51.92
C ASN A 718 -28.93 -34.77 52.87
N THR A 719 -29.08 -36.09 53.03
CA THR A 719 -30.03 -36.67 53.99
C THR A 719 -29.69 -36.30 55.43
N ALA A 720 -28.41 -36.36 55.81
CA ALA A 720 -27.96 -35.99 57.14
C ALA A 720 -28.19 -34.50 57.45
N PHE A 721 -28.01 -33.62 56.46
CA PHE A 721 -28.33 -32.20 56.56
C PHE A 721 -29.84 -31.98 56.73
N SER A 722 -30.66 -32.55 55.84
CA SER A 722 -32.13 -32.45 55.91
C SER A 722 -32.68 -32.92 57.25
N ASN A 723 -32.17 -34.05 57.78
CA ASN A 723 -32.56 -34.55 59.10
C ASN A 723 -32.16 -33.61 60.24
N SER A 724 -30.96 -33.01 60.15
CA SER A 724 -30.48 -32.05 61.15
C SER A 724 -31.30 -30.76 61.13
N PHE A 725 -31.62 -30.25 59.94
CA PHE A 725 -32.45 -29.08 59.73
C PHE A 725 -33.87 -29.30 60.27
N ASN A 726 -34.53 -30.39 59.85
CA ASN A 726 -35.89 -30.71 60.29
C ASN A 726 -35.96 -30.89 61.81
N LYS A 727 -34.94 -31.49 62.43
CA LYS A 727 -34.83 -31.62 63.88
C LYS A 727 -34.66 -30.26 64.57
N ALA A 728 -33.87 -29.35 64.00
CA ALA A 728 -33.71 -27.99 64.51
C ALA A 728 -35.02 -27.19 64.41
N LYS A 729 -35.69 -27.25 63.25
CA LYS A 729 -37.02 -26.65 63.00
C LYS A 729 -38.08 -27.16 63.97
N ALA A 730 -38.18 -28.47 64.16
CA ALA A 730 -39.12 -29.06 65.12
C ALA A 730 -38.84 -28.65 66.57
N LYS A 731 -37.56 -28.50 66.95
CA LYS A 731 -37.18 -28.02 68.29
C LYS A 731 -37.48 -26.53 68.48
N ALA A 732 -37.30 -25.72 67.45
CA ALA A 732 -37.64 -24.30 67.42
C ALA A 732 -39.15 -24.07 67.56
N ALA A 733 -39.97 -24.83 66.84
CA ALA A 733 -41.43 -24.76 66.93
C ALA A 733 -41.94 -25.03 68.36
N LYS A 734 -41.37 -26.02 69.07
CA LYS A 734 -41.67 -26.29 70.50
C LYS A 734 -41.30 -25.14 71.45
N LYS A 735 -40.52 -24.16 70.97
CA LYS A 735 -40.09 -22.96 71.71
C LYS A 735 -40.74 -21.68 71.18
N GLY A 736 -41.76 -21.80 70.31
CA GLY A 736 -42.49 -20.66 69.74
C GLY A 736 -41.74 -19.88 68.67
N LEU A 737 -40.70 -20.48 68.06
CA LEU A 737 -39.91 -19.86 66.98
C LEU A 737 -40.32 -20.42 65.62
N THR A 738 -40.33 -19.55 64.61
CA THR A 738 -40.51 -19.91 63.19
C THR A 738 -39.16 -20.13 62.53
N CYS A 739 -39.08 -21.09 61.61
CA CYS A 739 -37.90 -21.37 60.78
C CYS A 739 -38.40 -21.76 59.40
N ASP A 740 -38.17 -20.87 58.43
CA ASP A 740 -38.68 -21.00 57.06
C ASP A 740 -37.89 -22.08 56.29
N ASP A 741 -38.56 -22.81 55.40
CA ASP A 741 -37.89 -23.74 54.50
C ASP A 741 -37.06 -23.02 53.42
N SER A 742 -37.28 -21.73 53.18
CA SER A 742 -36.44 -20.89 52.33
C SER A 742 -34.98 -20.85 52.80
N ILE A 743 -34.74 -20.84 54.12
CA ILE A 743 -33.41 -20.95 54.71
C ILE A 743 -32.75 -22.27 54.32
N LYS A 744 -33.53 -23.37 54.33
CA LYS A 744 -33.02 -24.68 53.94
C LYS A 744 -32.54 -24.67 52.49
N THR A 745 -33.34 -24.13 51.59
CA THR A 745 -33.01 -24.02 50.17
C THR A 745 -31.78 -23.15 49.94
N TYR A 746 -31.68 -22.00 50.62
CA TYR A 746 -30.50 -21.13 50.55
C TYR A 746 -29.23 -21.86 51.00
N LEU A 747 -29.27 -22.51 52.17
CA LEU A 747 -28.13 -23.28 52.68
C LEU A 747 -27.75 -24.45 51.76
N GLU A 748 -28.74 -25.07 51.12
CA GLU A 748 -28.49 -26.13 50.15
C GLU A 748 -27.74 -25.61 48.91
N GLY A 749 -28.19 -24.49 48.35
CA GLY A 749 -27.56 -23.81 47.21
C GLY A 749 -26.15 -23.32 47.54
N ALA A 750 -26.00 -22.49 48.57
CA ALA A 750 -24.72 -21.88 48.94
C ALA A 750 -23.61 -22.91 49.18
N ILE A 751 -23.94 -24.07 49.76
CA ILE A 751 -22.96 -25.13 50.01
C ILE A 751 -22.64 -25.93 48.73
N ASN A 752 -23.60 -26.10 47.81
CA ASN A 752 -23.33 -26.73 46.51
C ASN A 752 -22.40 -25.84 45.68
N ASP A 753 -22.67 -24.53 45.66
CA ASP A 753 -21.86 -23.55 44.95
C ASP A 753 -20.44 -23.52 45.54
N LEU A 754 -20.32 -23.52 46.87
CA LEU A 754 -19.03 -23.64 47.55
C LEU A 754 -18.28 -24.92 47.17
N GLU A 755 -18.94 -26.09 47.17
CA GLU A 755 -18.32 -27.35 46.74
C GLU A 755 -17.81 -27.26 45.31
N SER A 756 -18.64 -26.75 44.39
CA SER A 756 -18.30 -26.60 42.98
C SER A 756 -17.11 -25.66 42.77
N ASN A 757 -17.11 -24.50 43.43
CA ASN A 757 -16.04 -23.52 43.34
C ASN A 757 -14.71 -24.06 43.85
N ILE A 758 -14.71 -24.81 44.96
CA ILE A 758 -13.50 -25.45 45.49
C ILE A 758 -12.96 -26.49 44.49
N LEU A 759 -13.82 -27.34 43.91
CA LEU A 759 -13.37 -28.38 42.97
C LEU A 759 -12.85 -27.77 41.66
N SER A 760 -13.51 -26.71 41.18
CA SER A 760 -13.08 -25.99 39.99
C SER A 760 -11.75 -25.28 40.19
N ALA A 761 -11.55 -24.59 41.32
CA ALA A 761 -10.27 -23.95 41.66
C ALA A 761 -9.12 -24.95 41.84
N MET A 762 -9.45 -26.22 42.12
CA MET A 762 -8.49 -27.32 42.21
C MET A 762 -8.29 -28.07 40.90
N GLU A 763 -8.89 -27.60 39.79
CA GLU A 763 -8.84 -28.21 38.45
C GLU A 763 -9.28 -29.69 38.46
N VAL A 764 -10.15 -30.05 39.42
CA VAL A 764 -10.71 -31.40 39.51
C VAL A 764 -11.93 -31.45 38.60
N THR A 765 -11.78 -32.07 37.42
CA THR A 765 -12.92 -32.39 36.57
C THR A 765 -13.94 -33.19 37.40
N ALA A 766 -15.13 -32.63 37.60
CA ALA A 766 -16.26 -33.43 38.03
C ALA A 766 -16.45 -34.59 37.02
N PRO A 767 -16.88 -35.78 37.46
CA PRO A 767 -17.30 -36.82 36.52
C PRO A 767 -18.37 -36.31 35.55
#